data_AF-A0A7Y7CA42-F1
#
_entry.id   AF-A0A7Y7CA42-F1
#
_cell.length_a   1.000
_cell.length_b   1.000
_cell.length_c   1.000
_cell.angle_alpha   90.00
_cell.angle_beta   90.00
_cell.angle_gamma   90.00
#
_symmetry.space_group_name_H-M   'P 1'
#
loop_
_entity.id
_entity.type
_entity.pdbx_description
1 polymer ?
#
loop_
_entity_poly.entity_id
_entity_poly.type
_entity_poly.pdbx_seq_one_letter_code
_entity_poly.pdbx_strand_id
1 'polypeptide(L)'
;MTSGSLRWASLLCLGALLLTGVANAQGSTTPEALRAERRMRLVKVWGDVRFRHPRAFSIPAEWDAAFLSALPKVEAARDAESYAAAVQGMLATLGDGATRVEPETPPTVSSKPPTLRALKSWEKDVLVLDLRNLLGPQGYASLQELEGTLDVDAAKARAVVLDLRMRGLQRYGVSWMVARLLPHFIDGELSVPGLRALRHDGLRPQDDMQSFYRSEFKVPTAEVVTGTPGKKPALLVFLVDGDSAIDLSILALRARGKALLVAEGPLDDGAMNTQDSLPLGEGYRVLLSLDEPVLPLEPDVSRPVRARLEGPDEGMRQALLLASRPPKPKALAALSRPTAAWRPEPSYQDSLYPSRELRLLAGAKLWTVVRFFFAYPELMDRPWESRLPVLLEKLDAAKDATAYVLALAEATTWLQDAHTRVRGHPELQRFYGVIPPVWVTDVDGKAVVVKVRDAASAQGLAPGDIIEKVDGEPIDARARRFAPYVAASLPGYHRDMTLLLALGGAEGSTAVLSVRGAQGPKEAKLIRTPRAKLPPPTGASFRVMEGNIGFVDLGTLEVEQVPQMFEALKDTRGIVFDLRDYPRGTLWALGPYFDVKGSRPYAVYERPYVGGPQHVGWVKSVDALAEKGTPKYRGRTVTLIDSRAISQSEHTGLMLEAAADTVFVGSATAGTNGDVTQAVLPGGVTFYFTGQQVRHGDGRQLQRKGLEPHVLLRPTVAGLQAGRDELLERAVQLLSKEPAQKNAASNR
;
A
#
# COMPACT_ATOMS: atom_id res chain seq x y z
N MET A 1 49.09 16.09 41.70
CA MET A 1 49.30 14.65 41.90
C MET A 1 48.06 14.09 42.59
N THR A 2 47.42 13.09 41.96
CA THR A 2 46.74 11.91 42.54
C THR A 2 45.92 12.12 43.83
N SER A 3 44.58 12.12 43.73
CA SER A 3 43.70 10.95 43.92
C SER A 3 43.53 10.51 45.37
N GLY A 4 42.28 10.35 45.83
CA GLY A 4 42.03 9.55 47.03
C GLY A 4 40.65 9.76 47.66
N SER A 5 39.74 8.86 47.33
CA SER A 5 38.70 8.31 48.21
C SER A 5 37.81 9.28 49.00
N LEU A 6 36.54 9.40 48.57
CA LEU A 6 35.37 9.00 49.35
C LEU A 6 34.10 9.30 48.53
N ARG A 7 33.57 8.27 47.85
CA ARG A 7 32.16 8.16 47.36
C ARG A 7 31.96 6.78 46.71
N TRP A 8 32.12 5.72 47.49
CA TRP A 8 31.77 4.34 47.12
C TRP A 8 31.16 3.60 48.33
N ALA A 9 30.10 4.15 48.90
CA ALA A 9 29.31 3.47 49.93
C ALA A 9 27.78 3.52 49.67
N SER A 10 27.35 4.03 48.50
CA SER A 10 25.92 4.14 48.16
C SER A 10 25.49 3.25 46.98
N LEU A 11 26.39 2.42 46.45
CA LEU A 11 26.15 1.56 45.28
C LEU A 11 26.00 0.07 45.61
N LEU A 12 26.08 -0.34 46.88
CA LEU A 12 26.01 -1.76 47.27
C LEU A 12 24.72 -2.18 48.00
N CYS A 13 23.75 -1.28 48.16
CA CYS A 13 22.39 -1.65 48.65
C CYS A 13 21.26 -1.44 47.62
N LEU A 14 21.55 -0.94 46.41
CA LEU A 14 20.59 -0.93 45.29
C LEU A 14 20.81 -2.07 44.27
N GLY A 15 21.88 -2.86 44.41
CA GLY A 15 22.21 -3.99 43.53
C GLY A 15 21.58 -5.33 43.92
N ALA A 16 20.95 -5.43 45.10
CA ALA A 16 20.40 -6.70 45.63
C ALA A 16 18.85 -6.73 45.71
N LEU A 17 18.16 -5.68 45.23
CA LEU A 17 16.70 -5.61 45.14
C LEU A 17 16.16 -5.51 43.69
N LEU A 18 17.05 -5.68 42.70
CA LEU A 18 16.71 -5.74 41.27
C LEU A 18 16.90 -7.14 40.66
N LEU A 19 17.03 -8.19 41.47
CA LEU A 19 17.25 -9.57 41.01
C LEU A 19 16.25 -10.61 41.54
N THR A 20 15.14 -10.20 42.17
CA THR A 20 14.05 -11.12 42.52
C THR A 20 12.70 -10.44 42.33
N GLY A 21 12.24 -10.41 41.08
CA GLY A 21 10.95 -9.78 40.76
C GLY A 21 10.54 -9.89 39.29
N VAL A 22 11.09 -10.83 38.52
CA VAL A 22 10.49 -11.30 37.27
C VAL A 22 9.97 -12.70 37.52
N ALA A 23 9.05 -12.81 38.47
CA ALA A 23 8.16 -13.96 38.52
C ALA A 23 7.22 -13.80 37.32
N ASN A 24 7.28 -14.77 36.41
CA ASN A 24 6.38 -14.98 35.29
C ASN A 24 4.96 -14.47 35.58
N ALA A 25 4.61 -13.32 35.04
CA ALA A 25 3.23 -13.05 34.67
C ALA A 25 2.96 -13.76 33.33
N GLN A 26 3.10 -15.08 33.30
CA GLN A 26 2.34 -15.91 32.36
C GLN A 26 0.89 -15.85 32.85
N GLY A 27 0.21 -14.75 32.54
CA GLY A 27 -1.24 -14.74 32.59
C GLY A 27 -1.71 -15.85 31.67
N SER A 28 -2.45 -16.82 32.20
CA SER A 28 -3.07 -17.86 31.38
C SER A 28 -3.93 -17.20 30.31
N THR A 29 -3.47 -17.18 29.06
CA THR A 29 -4.25 -16.68 27.93
C THR A 29 -5.53 -17.50 27.87
N THR A 30 -6.68 -16.86 27.94
CA THR A 30 -7.96 -17.58 27.86
C THR A 30 -8.07 -18.27 26.49
N PRO A 31 -8.78 -19.40 26.37
CA PRO A 31 -8.98 -20.06 25.07
C PRO A 31 -9.54 -19.12 23.99
N GLU A 32 -10.37 -18.16 24.40
CA GLU A 32 -10.94 -17.14 23.53
C GLU A 32 -9.90 -16.11 23.06
N ALA A 33 -9.05 -15.61 23.97
CA ALA A 33 -7.97 -14.69 23.62
C ALA A 33 -6.95 -15.34 22.67
N LEU A 34 -6.63 -16.63 22.90
CA LEU A 34 -5.75 -17.38 22.01
C LEU A 34 -6.37 -17.57 20.62
N ARG A 35 -7.68 -17.90 20.55
CA ARG A 35 -8.41 -17.99 19.28
C ARG A 35 -8.38 -16.67 18.52
N ALA A 36 -8.59 -15.55 19.21
CA ALA A 36 -8.54 -14.22 18.61
C ALA A 36 -7.15 -13.89 18.07
N GLU A 37 -6.08 -14.19 18.83
CA GLU A 37 -4.70 -14.01 18.36
C GLU A 37 -4.42 -14.84 17.10
N ARG A 38 -4.76 -16.13 17.10
CA ARG A 38 -4.57 -17.01 15.94
C ARG A 38 -5.30 -16.51 14.70
N ARG A 39 -6.53 -16.00 14.86
CA ARG A 39 -7.29 -15.35 13.77
C ARG A 39 -6.56 -14.14 13.22
N MET A 40 -6.05 -13.26 14.09
CA MET A 40 -5.28 -12.08 13.67
C MET A 40 -4.01 -12.46 12.91
N ARG A 41 -3.29 -13.49 13.36
CA ARG A 41 -2.08 -14.01 12.68
C ARG A 41 -2.42 -14.57 11.30
N LEU A 42 -3.52 -15.33 11.19
CA LEU A 42 -4.00 -15.84 9.91
C LEU A 42 -4.30 -14.70 8.92
N VAL A 43 -4.96 -13.62 9.37
CA VAL A 43 -5.22 -12.43 8.54
C VAL A 43 -3.92 -11.79 8.04
N LYS A 44 -2.92 -11.65 8.91
CA LYS A 44 -1.61 -11.08 8.55
C LYS A 44 -0.92 -11.94 7.49
N VAL A 45 -0.87 -13.25 7.69
CA VAL A 45 -0.28 -14.20 6.71
C VAL A 45 -1.03 -14.15 5.38
N TRP A 46 -2.36 -14.15 5.41
CA TRP A 46 -3.17 -14.01 4.20
C TRP A 46 -2.80 -12.76 3.41
N GLY A 47 -2.64 -11.63 4.11
CA GLY A 47 -2.35 -10.35 3.50
C GLY A 47 -0.93 -10.21 2.96
N ASP A 48 0.07 -10.64 3.73
CA ASP A 48 1.48 -10.67 3.28
C ASP A 48 1.63 -11.56 2.04
N VAL A 49 1.02 -12.76 2.03
CA VAL A 49 1.02 -13.63 0.85
C VAL A 49 0.32 -12.96 -0.33
N ARG A 50 -0.88 -12.39 -0.15
CA ARG A 50 -1.68 -11.80 -1.23
C ARG A 50 -0.93 -10.72 -2.03
N PHE A 51 -0.12 -9.89 -1.36
CA PHE A 51 0.54 -8.73 -1.99
C PHE A 51 2.06 -8.88 -2.17
N ARG A 52 2.66 -9.97 -1.69
CA ARG A 52 4.11 -10.19 -1.82
C ARG A 52 4.47 -11.49 -2.52
N HIS A 53 3.56 -12.48 -2.56
CA HIS A 53 3.81 -13.77 -3.20
C HIS A 53 3.44 -13.73 -4.70
N PRO A 54 4.36 -14.09 -5.63
CA PRO A 54 4.11 -14.06 -7.07
C PRO A 54 2.85 -14.81 -7.52
N ARG A 55 2.61 -15.99 -6.96
CA ARG A 55 1.47 -16.83 -7.36
C ARG A 55 0.12 -16.34 -6.81
N ALA A 56 0.08 -15.87 -5.56
CA ALA A 56 -1.17 -15.49 -4.90
C ALA A 56 -1.87 -14.33 -5.62
N PHE A 57 -1.09 -13.42 -6.22
CA PHE A 57 -1.61 -12.32 -7.03
C PHE A 57 -2.47 -12.77 -8.22
N SER A 58 -2.21 -13.96 -8.78
CA SER A 58 -2.87 -14.44 -10.00
C SER A 58 -4.10 -15.33 -9.73
N ILE A 59 -4.34 -15.67 -8.47
CA ILE A 59 -5.41 -16.59 -8.01
C ILE A 59 -6.23 -15.99 -6.84
N PRO A 60 -6.74 -14.76 -6.95
CA PRO A 60 -7.40 -14.10 -5.82
C PRO A 60 -8.60 -14.89 -5.27
N ALA A 61 -9.39 -15.54 -6.14
CA ALA A 61 -10.54 -16.34 -5.72
C ALA A 61 -10.14 -17.61 -4.96
N GLU A 62 -9.14 -18.33 -5.44
CA GLU A 62 -8.61 -19.52 -4.80
C GLU A 62 -7.89 -19.17 -3.50
N TRP A 63 -7.21 -18.02 -3.44
CA TRP A 63 -6.56 -17.55 -2.23
C TRP A 63 -7.55 -17.15 -1.13
N ASP A 64 -8.65 -16.48 -1.49
CA ASP A 64 -9.76 -16.25 -0.57
C ASP A 64 -10.38 -17.56 -0.09
N ALA A 65 -10.61 -18.53 -0.99
CA ALA A 65 -11.14 -19.83 -0.62
C ALA A 65 -10.22 -20.60 0.35
N ALA A 66 -8.89 -20.48 0.19
CA ALA A 66 -7.91 -21.05 1.11
C ALA A 66 -8.04 -20.46 2.52
N PHE A 67 -8.18 -19.14 2.63
CA PHE A 67 -8.44 -18.46 3.91
C PHE A 67 -9.73 -18.93 4.56
N LEU A 68 -10.83 -18.97 3.79
CA LEU A 68 -12.15 -19.41 4.27
C LEU A 68 -12.12 -20.86 4.76
N SER A 69 -11.31 -21.73 4.13
CA SER A 69 -11.12 -23.12 4.57
C SER A 69 -10.26 -23.24 5.84
N ALA A 70 -9.25 -22.36 5.99
CA ALA A 70 -8.31 -22.40 7.10
C ALA A 70 -8.88 -21.79 8.38
N LEU A 71 -9.66 -20.71 8.27
CA LEU A 71 -10.22 -19.98 9.40
C LEU A 71 -10.92 -20.85 10.46
N PRO A 72 -11.91 -21.71 10.13
CA PRO A 72 -12.55 -22.56 11.14
C PRO A 72 -11.60 -23.58 11.76
N LYS A 73 -10.61 -24.08 11.01
CA LYS A 73 -9.60 -25.03 11.52
C LYS A 73 -8.65 -24.35 12.51
N VAL A 74 -8.23 -23.13 12.20
CA VAL A 74 -7.42 -22.29 13.08
C VAL A 74 -8.15 -21.99 14.39
N GLU A 75 -9.44 -21.69 14.33
CA GLU A 75 -10.24 -21.40 15.53
C GLU A 75 -10.54 -22.63 16.40
N ALA A 76 -10.59 -23.81 15.78
CA ALA A 76 -10.84 -25.10 16.42
C ALA A 76 -9.57 -25.83 16.91
N ALA A 77 -8.38 -25.37 16.51
CA ALA A 77 -7.10 -25.95 16.89
C ALA A 77 -6.95 -26.01 18.42
N ARG A 78 -6.55 -27.17 18.94
CA ARG A 78 -6.45 -27.42 20.39
C ARG A 78 -5.04 -27.20 20.93
N ASP A 79 -4.07 -27.13 20.04
CA ASP A 79 -2.64 -27.05 20.32
C ASP A 79 -1.93 -26.30 19.18
N ALA A 80 -0.65 -26.00 19.39
CA ALA A 80 0.17 -25.26 18.44
C ALA A 80 0.39 -26.02 17.12
N GLU A 81 0.46 -27.36 17.16
CA GLU A 81 0.69 -28.21 15.99
C GLU A 81 -0.52 -28.23 15.06
N SER A 82 -1.73 -28.43 15.59
CA SER A 82 -2.96 -28.36 14.81
C SER A 82 -3.22 -26.95 14.26
N TYR A 83 -2.80 -25.90 14.97
CA TYR A 83 -2.83 -24.52 14.46
C TYR A 83 -1.85 -24.33 13.29
N ALA A 84 -0.59 -24.73 13.45
CA ALA A 84 0.43 -24.69 12.41
C ALA A 84 0.00 -25.47 11.16
N ALA A 85 -0.58 -26.67 11.33
CA ALA A 85 -1.09 -27.49 10.25
C ALA A 85 -2.26 -26.84 9.49
N ALA A 86 -3.15 -26.13 10.21
CA ALA A 86 -4.24 -25.39 9.57
C ALA A 86 -3.72 -24.24 8.70
N VAL A 87 -2.73 -23.49 9.18
CA VAL A 87 -2.06 -22.43 8.39
C VAL A 87 -1.30 -23.03 7.20
N GLN A 88 -0.57 -24.13 7.39
CA GLN A 88 0.13 -24.83 6.32
C GLN A 88 -0.85 -25.30 5.21
N GLY A 89 -2.05 -25.76 5.60
CA GLY A 89 -3.10 -26.13 4.66
C GLY A 89 -3.56 -24.97 3.76
N MET A 90 -3.57 -23.73 4.28
CA MET A 90 -3.82 -22.53 3.48
C MET A 90 -2.67 -22.27 2.49
N LEU A 91 -1.42 -22.32 2.97
CA LEU A 91 -0.23 -22.06 2.16
C LEU A 91 -0.06 -23.09 1.03
N ALA A 92 -0.49 -24.34 1.25
CA ALA A 92 -0.42 -25.40 0.25
C ALA A 92 -1.16 -25.06 -1.07
N THR A 93 -2.16 -24.17 -1.05
CA THR A 93 -2.86 -23.69 -2.26
C THR A 93 -1.92 -22.96 -3.24
N LEU A 94 -0.78 -22.43 -2.77
CA LEU A 94 0.22 -21.79 -3.63
C LEU A 94 0.97 -22.80 -4.53
N GLY A 95 1.04 -24.06 -4.08
CA GLY A 95 1.69 -25.16 -4.81
C GLY A 95 3.17 -24.94 -5.09
N ASP A 96 3.87 -24.10 -4.33
CA ASP A 96 5.29 -23.78 -4.52
C ASP A 96 6.22 -24.65 -3.65
N GLY A 97 5.71 -25.27 -2.58
CA GLY A 97 6.48 -26.07 -1.62
C GLY A 97 7.42 -25.25 -0.72
N ALA A 98 7.90 -24.13 -1.24
CA ALA A 98 8.81 -23.20 -0.59
C ALA A 98 8.12 -22.37 0.51
N THR A 99 6.87 -21.94 0.27
CA THR A 99 6.09 -21.17 1.25
C THR A 99 5.44 -22.12 2.26
N ARG A 100 5.93 -22.09 3.51
CA ARG A 100 5.57 -23.10 4.52
C ARG A 100 5.66 -22.62 5.95
N VAL A 101 5.03 -23.36 6.86
CA VAL A 101 5.16 -23.21 8.30
C VAL A 101 6.32 -24.08 8.80
N GLU A 102 7.14 -23.53 9.69
CA GLU A 102 8.20 -24.28 10.37
C GLU A 102 8.36 -23.83 11.83
N PRO A 103 8.99 -24.65 12.70
CA PRO A 103 9.36 -24.23 14.05
C PRO A 103 10.32 -23.04 14.04
N GLU A 104 10.14 -22.09 14.97
CA GLU A 104 11.03 -20.93 15.13
C GLU A 104 12.44 -21.35 15.57
N THR A 105 12.52 -22.36 16.44
CA THR A 105 13.78 -22.99 16.82
C THR A 105 13.89 -24.29 16.04
N PRO A 106 14.88 -24.42 15.13
CA PRO A 106 15.14 -25.68 14.45
C PRO A 106 15.36 -26.78 15.49
N PRO A 107 14.84 -28.00 15.27
CA PRO A 107 15.13 -29.11 16.17
C PRO A 107 16.65 -29.29 16.28
N THR A 108 17.16 -29.39 17.50
CA THR A 108 18.58 -29.67 17.74
C THR A 108 18.94 -31.02 17.13
N VAL A 109 19.61 -30.99 15.98
CA VAL A 109 20.17 -32.19 15.37
C VAL A 109 21.45 -32.54 16.14
N SER A 110 21.31 -33.30 17.21
CA SER A 110 22.46 -33.93 17.88
C SER A 110 22.96 -35.08 17.00
N SER A 111 23.72 -34.73 15.97
CA SER A 111 24.43 -35.72 15.16
C SER A 111 25.91 -35.36 15.11
N LYS A 112 26.76 -36.39 15.18
CA LYS A 112 28.21 -36.24 14.99
C LYS A 112 28.45 -35.59 13.62
N PRO A 113 29.36 -34.61 13.48
CA PRO A 113 29.63 -33.97 12.20
C PRO A 113 29.88 -35.02 11.11
N PRO A 114 29.30 -34.85 9.91
CA PRO A 114 29.54 -35.79 8.82
C PRO A 114 31.03 -35.87 8.52
N THR A 115 31.54 -37.08 8.31
CA THR A 115 32.89 -37.26 7.75
C THR A 115 32.90 -36.65 6.33
N LEU A 116 33.63 -35.56 6.16
CA LEU A 116 33.76 -34.86 4.88
C LEU A 116 34.81 -35.55 4.01
N ARG A 117 34.63 -35.51 2.68
CA ARG A 117 35.74 -35.83 1.78
C ARG A 117 36.76 -34.69 1.82
N ALA A 118 37.97 -34.92 1.34
CA ALA A 118 38.90 -33.81 1.13
C ALA A 118 38.26 -32.76 0.19
N LEU A 119 38.52 -31.48 0.46
CA LEU A 119 38.02 -30.35 -0.35
C LEU A 119 38.23 -30.60 -1.85
N LYS A 120 39.39 -31.15 -2.20
CA LYS A 120 39.77 -31.52 -3.57
C LYS A 120 40.18 -32.99 -3.61
N SER A 121 39.50 -33.80 -4.40
CA SER A 121 39.82 -35.22 -4.61
C SER A 121 39.58 -35.64 -6.06
N TRP A 122 40.16 -36.77 -6.46
CA TRP A 122 40.07 -37.29 -7.83
C TRP A 122 39.55 -38.73 -7.86
N GLU A 123 38.64 -38.99 -8.78
CA GLU A 123 38.13 -40.32 -9.11
C GLU A 123 38.39 -40.55 -10.61
N LYS A 124 39.53 -41.15 -10.94
CA LYS A 124 40.06 -41.24 -12.32
C LYS A 124 40.20 -39.85 -12.96
N ASP A 125 39.38 -39.54 -13.96
CA ASP A 125 39.33 -38.28 -14.71
C ASP A 125 38.22 -37.33 -14.22
N VAL A 126 37.56 -37.64 -13.10
CA VAL A 126 36.54 -36.81 -12.45
C VAL A 126 37.12 -36.10 -11.24
N LEU A 127 37.07 -34.77 -11.25
CA LEU A 127 37.40 -33.93 -10.10
C LEU A 127 36.21 -33.87 -9.16
N VAL A 128 36.40 -34.11 -7.86
CA VAL A 128 35.34 -33.99 -6.85
C VAL A 128 35.71 -32.91 -5.85
N LEU A 129 34.80 -31.93 -5.72
CA LEU A 129 34.91 -30.83 -4.78
C LEU A 129 33.85 -30.94 -3.69
N ASP A 130 34.30 -31.10 -2.44
CA ASP A 130 33.42 -31.12 -1.26
C ASP A 130 33.47 -29.75 -0.59
N LEU A 131 32.56 -28.85 -1.02
CA LEU A 131 32.62 -27.44 -0.66
C LEU A 131 32.29 -27.17 0.81
N ARG A 132 31.73 -28.15 1.54
CA ARG A 132 31.53 -28.04 2.99
C ARG A 132 32.83 -27.83 3.76
N ASN A 133 33.97 -28.26 3.21
CA ASN A 133 35.29 -27.99 3.81
C ASN A 133 35.65 -26.50 3.83
N LEU A 134 34.91 -25.67 3.10
CA LEU A 134 35.04 -24.21 3.10
C LEU A 134 34.14 -23.55 4.14
N LEU A 135 33.37 -24.32 4.91
CA LEU A 135 32.59 -23.81 6.03
C LEU A 135 33.50 -23.66 7.25
N GLY A 136 33.51 -22.46 7.85
CA GLY A 136 34.26 -22.17 9.06
C GLY A 136 35.40 -21.15 8.87
N PRO A 137 36.16 -20.85 9.95
CA PRO A 137 37.08 -19.69 9.98
C PRO A 137 38.19 -19.71 8.92
N GLN A 138 38.63 -20.88 8.47
CA GLN A 138 39.70 -21.04 7.47
C GLN A 138 39.17 -21.14 6.02
N GLY A 139 37.85 -21.12 5.84
CA GLY A 139 37.21 -21.35 4.54
C GLY A 139 37.67 -20.39 3.45
N TYR A 140 37.85 -19.10 3.79
CA TYR A 140 38.31 -18.09 2.84
C TYR A 140 39.72 -18.35 2.31
N ALA A 141 40.66 -18.74 3.18
CA ALA A 141 42.03 -19.05 2.79
C ALA A 141 42.04 -20.31 1.90
N SER A 142 41.35 -21.37 2.31
CA SER A 142 41.20 -22.60 1.52
C SER A 142 40.53 -22.36 0.17
N LEU A 143 39.58 -21.43 0.07
CA LEU A 143 38.95 -21.04 -1.19
C LEU A 143 39.94 -20.34 -2.13
N GLN A 144 40.76 -19.41 -1.61
CA GLN A 144 41.79 -18.74 -2.42
C GLN A 144 42.85 -19.72 -2.93
N GLU A 145 43.30 -20.65 -2.08
CA GLU A 145 44.22 -21.71 -2.49
C GLU A 145 43.62 -22.61 -3.57
N LEU A 146 42.33 -22.98 -3.42
CA LEU A 146 41.61 -23.74 -4.42
C LEU A 146 41.55 -22.98 -5.75
N GLU A 147 41.08 -21.72 -5.75
CA GLU A 147 40.99 -20.85 -6.95
C GLU A 147 42.32 -20.79 -7.70
N GLY A 148 43.45 -20.71 -6.98
CA GLY A 148 44.79 -20.67 -7.57
C GLY A 148 45.20 -21.92 -8.37
N THR A 149 44.55 -23.07 -8.17
CA THR A 149 44.86 -24.31 -8.91
C THR A 149 43.78 -24.74 -9.87
N LEU A 150 42.59 -24.12 -9.83
CA LEU A 150 41.40 -24.66 -10.48
C LEU A 150 41.47 -24.68 -12.00
N ASP A 151 42.09 -23.72 -12.68
CA ASP A 151 42.21 -23.76 -14.14
C ASP A 151 43.03 -24.95 -14.63
N VAL A 152 44.11 -25.29 -13.91
CA VAL A 152 44.96 -26.44 -14.21
C VAL A 152 44.22 -27.75 -13.94
N ASP A 153 43.46 -27.81 -12.84
CA ASP A 153 42.66 -28.97 -12.49
C ASP A 153 41.49 -29.17 -13.48
N ALA A 154 40.80 -28.09 -13.85
CA ALA A 154 39.70 -28.07 -14.82
C ALA A 154 40.14 -28.53 -16.21
N ALA A 155 41.34 -28.16 -16.67
CA ALA A 155 41.88 -28.60 -17.96
C ALA A 155 42.15 -30.11 -18.03
N LYS A 156 42.45 -30.73 -16.87
CA LYS A 156 42.67 -32.18 -16.75
C LYS A 156 41.37 -32.96 -16.56
N ALA A 157 40.40 -32.37 -15.88
CA ALA A 157 39.14 -33.02 -15.57
C ALA A 157 38.27 -33.21 -16.82
N ARG A 158 37.72 -34.41 -16.98
CA ARG A 158 36.65 -34.66 -17.96
C ARG A 158 35.33 -34.08 -17.46
N ALA A 159 35.04 -34.24 -16.17
CA ALA A 159 33.86 -33.74 -15.50
C ALA A 159 34.20 -33.34 -14.06
N VAL A 160 33.37 -32.50 -13.44
CA VAL A 160 33.53 -32.07 -12.05
C VAL A 160 32.26 -32.39 -11.27
N VAL A 161 32.40 -33.02 -10.11
CA VAL A 161 31.31 -33.19 -9.13
C VAL A 161 31.49 -32.15 -8.03
N LEU A 162 30.46 -31.34 -7.79
CA LEU A 162 30.40 -30.38 -6.69
C LEU A 162 29.40 -30.88 -5.65
N ASP A 163 29.88 -31.30 -4.48
CA ASP A 163 29.03 -31.72 -3.35
C ASP A 163 28.67 -30.49 -2.51
N LEU A 164 27.40 -30.08 -2.62
CA LEU A 164 26.80 -28.93 -1.95
C LEU A 164 25.85 -29.35 -0.82
N ARG A 165 25.66 -30.66 -0.60
CA ARG A 165 24.77 -31.19 0.45
C ARG A 165 25.18 -30.65 1.82
N MET A 166 24.24 -30.15 2.61
CA MET A 166 24.53 -29.59 3.93
C MET A 166 24.41 -30.60 5.06
N ARG A 167 23.59 -31.65 4.93
CA ARG A 167 23.46 -32.75 5.90
C ARG A 167 23.21 -32.26 7.34
N GLY A 168 22.31 -31.30 7.53
CA GLY A 168 22.03 -30.70 8.83
C GLY A 168 23.04 -29.65 9.31
N LEU A 169 24.04 -29.28 8.51
CA LEU A 169 24.82 -28.06 8.72
C LEU A 169 23.96 -26.82 8.40
N GLN A 170 24.14 -25.72 9.14
CA GLN A 170 23.31 -24.51 9.08
C GLN A 170 23.04 -24.03 7.64
N ARG A 171 21.79 -23.60 7.39
CA ARG A 171 21.16 -23.32 6.08
C ARG A 171 21.81 -22.17 5.27
N TYR A 172 22.75 -21.42 5.84
CA TYR A 172 23.53 -20.40 5.12
C TYR A 172 24.68 -21.08 4.37
N GLY A 173 24.32 -21.77 3.28
CA GLY A 173 25.18 -22.73 2.58
C GLY A 173 26.35 -22.16 1.76
N VAL A 174 26.94 -23.04 0.96
CA VAL A 174 28.12 -22.81 0.10
C VAL A 174 27.78 -22.27 -1.30
N SER A 175 26.50 -21.96 -1.58
CA SER A 175 26.02 -21.61 -2.93
C SER A 175 26.70 -20.38 -3.52
N TRP A 176 26.96 -19.35 -2.72
CA TRP A 176 27.69 -18.15 -3.14
C TRP A 176 29.12 -18.45 -3.63
N MET A 177 29.70 -19.57 -3.17
CA MET A 177 31.02 -20.01 -3.62
C MET A 177 30.95 -20.57 -5.03
N VAL A 178 29.82 -21.17 -5.45
CA VAL A 178 29.64 -21.70 -6.81
C VAL A 178 29.86 -20.60 -7.84
N ALA A 179 29.27 -19.42 -7.63
CA ALA A 179 29.44 -18.27 -8.51
C ALA A 179 30.92 -17.85 -8.67
N ARG A 180 31.74 -18.00 -7.61
CA ARG A 180 33.19 -17.71 -7.64
C ARG A 180 34.00 -18.79 -8.36
N LEU A 181 33.66 -20.07 -8.18
CA LEU A 181 34.38 -21.18 -8.79
C LEU A 181 34.02 -21.37 -10.27
N LEU A 182 32.81 -20.97 -10.66
CA LEU A 182 32.26 -21.28 -11.97
C LEU A 182 33.07 -20.77 -13.17
N PRO A 183 33.68 -19.56 -13.15
CA PRO A 183 34.55 -19.10 -14.24
C PRO A 183 35.62 -20.10 -14.66
N HIS A 184 36.15 -20.88 -13.71
CA HIS A 184 37.20 -21.88 -14.01
C HIS A 184 36.68 -23.10 -14.77
N PHE A 185 35.37 -23.35 -14.75
CA PHE A 185 34.75 -24.57 -15.27
C PHE A 185 33.94 -24.40 -16.55
N ILE A 186 33.72 -23.16 -17.01
CA ILE A 186 32.87 -22.88 -18.16
C ILE A 186 33.65 -22.20 -19.30
N ASP A 187 33.17 -22.38 -20.52
CA ASP A 187 33.66 -21.72 -21.72
C ASP A 187 32.74 -20.56 -22.14
N GLY A 188 33.33 -19.43 -22.53
CA GLY A 188 32.59 -18.25 -22.99
C GLY A 188 31.75 -17.59 -21.89
N GLU A 189 30.60 -17.03 -22.29
CA GLU A 189 29.69 -16.31 -21.39
C GLU A 189 28.46 -17.14 -21.03
N LEU A 190 28.16 -17.25 -19.74
CA LEU A 190 26.91 -17.80 -19.20
C LEU A 190 26.00 -16.67 -18.74
N SER A 191 24.84 -16.54 -19.38
CA SER A 191 23.77 -15.66 -18.92
C SER A 191 22.94 -16.37 -17.86
N VAL A 192 22.90 -15.79 -16.65
CA VAL A 192 22.21 -16.33 -15.47
C VAL A 192 21.00 -15.43 -15.19
N PRO A 193 19.77 -15.89 -15.49
CA PRO A 193 18.60 -15.07 -15.28
C PRO A 193 18.26 -14.97 -13.79
N GLY A 194 17.74 -13.81 -13.37
CA GLY A 194 17.33 -13.56 -11.99
C GLY A 194 16.02 -14.24 -11.58
N LEU A 195 15.65 -14.03 -10.32
CA LEU A 195 14.34 -14.43 -9.79
C LEU A 195 13.26 -13.44 -10.23
N ARG A 196 12.06 -13.94 -10.51
CA ARG A 196 10.88 -13.13 -10.82
C ARG A 196 10.15 -12.77 -9.54
N ALA A 197 9.91 -11.48 -9.31
CA ALA A 197 9.18 -10.98 -8.15
C ALA A 197 7.94 -10.17 -8.56
N LEU A 198 6.94 -10.11 -7.68
CA LEU A 198 5.79 -9.22 -7.81
C LEU A 198 6.14 -7.82 -7.26
N ARG A 199 5.71 -6.79 -7.97
CA ARG A 199 5.91 -5.37 -7.63
C ARG A 199 4.60 -4.61 -7.79
N HIS A 200 4.28 -3.77 -6.81
CA HIS A 200 3.14 -2.87 -6.80
C HIS A 200 3.62 -1.42 -6.68
N ASP A 201 3.11 -0.56 -7.56
CA ASP A 201 3.32 0.87 -7.56
C ASP A 201 1.98 1.54 -7.25
N GLY A 202 1.68 1.63 -5.95
CA GLY A 202 0.33 1.79 -5.39
C GLY A 202 -0.57 0.57 -5.61
N LEU A 203 -1.79 0.62 -5.05
CA LEU A 203 -2.79 -0.43 -5.30
C LEU A 203 -3.50 -0.17 -6.62
N ARG A 204 -3.27 -1.04 -7.61
CA ARG A 204 -4.16 -1.12 -8.78
C ARG A 204 -5.59 -1.42 -8.29
N PRO A 205 -6.62 -0.66 -8.72
CA PRO A 205 -8.01 -0.96 -8.40
C PRO A 205 -8.33 -2.43 -8.59
N GLN A 206 -9.08 -2.98 -7.65
CA GLN A 206 -9.37 -4.42 -7.59
C GLN A 206 -10.54 -4.85 -8.49
N ASP A 207 -11.11 -3.91 -9.24
CA ASP A 207 -12.12 -4.10 -10.29
C ASP A 207 -11.59 -3.57 -11.63
N ASP A 208 -12.47 -3.37 -12.63
CA ASP A 208 -12.09 -2.93 -13.97
C ASP A 208 -11.82 -1.41 -14.10
N MET A 209 -11.75 -0.67 -12.98
CA MET A 209 -11.45 0.76 -13.02
C MET A 209 -10.03 1.02 -13.52
N GLN A 210 -9.90 1.87 -14.53
CA GLN A 210 -8.59 2.31 -15.02
C GLN A 210 -7.90 3.20 -13.98
N SER A 211 -6.57 3.06 -13.88
CA SER A 211 -5.75 3.85 -12.98
C SER A 211 -4.29 3.83 -13.46
N PHE A 212 -3.49 4.81 -13.03
CA PHE A 212 -2.04 4.78 -13.19
C PHE A 212 -1.35 3.85 -12.19
N TYR A 213 -2.03 3.44 -11.11
CA TYR A 213 -1.53 2.43 -10.19
C TYR A 213 -1.36 1.09 -10.91
N ARG A 214 -0.22 0.43 -10.72
CA ARG A 214 0.13 -0.77 -11.48
C ARG A 214 0.77 -1.84 -10.62
N SER A 215 0.57 -3.08 -11.04
CA SER A 215 1.22 -4.27 -10.50
C SER A 215 1.92 -4.98 -11.64
N GLU A 216 3.18 -5.35 -11.46
CA GLU A 216 4.01 -5.94 -12.49
C GLU A 216 4.89 -7.07 -11.93
N PHE A 217 5.22 -8.03 -12.79
CA PHE A 217 6.27 -8.98 -12.51
C PHE A 217 7.59 -8.42 -13.03
N LYS A 218 8.58 -8.35 -12.13
CA LYS A 218 9.92 -7.87 -12.46
C LYS A 218 10.91 -9.01 -12.41
N VAL A 219 11.74 -9.13 -13.44
CA VAL A 219 12.91 -10.00 -13.47
C VAL A 219 14.12 -9.07 -13.61
N PRO A 220 15.12 -9.13 -12.71
CA PRO A 220 16.37 -8.43 -12.89
C PRO A 220 17.03 -8.77 -14.23
N THR A 221 17.86 -7.89 -14.76
CA THR A 221 18.72 -8.22 -15.90
C THR A 221 19.58 -9.44 -15.55
N ALA A 222 19.75 -10.36 -16.50
CA ALA A 222 20.58 -11.54 -16.27
C ALA A 222 22.02 -11.12 -15.93
N GLU A 223 22.61 -11.79 -14.95
CA GLU A 223 24.04 -11.67 -14.69
C GLU A 223 24.83 -12.45 -15.75
N VAL A 224 26.05 -12.00 -16.06
CA VAL A 224 26.92 -12.67 -17.03
C VAL A 224 28.16 -13.18 -16.32
N VAL A 225 28.32 -14.50 -16.28
CA VAL A 225 29.52 -15.15 -15.77
C VAL A 225 30.42 -15.47 -16.97
N THR A 226 31.65 -14.96 -16.96
CA THR A 226 32.62 -15.19 -18.04
C THR A 226 33.62 -16.25 -17.62
N GLY A 227 33.77 -17.28 -18.44
CA GLY A 227 34.76 -18.33 -18.25
C GLY A 227 36.19 -17.85 -18.41
N THR A 228 37.11 -18.37 -17.60
CA THR A 228 38.55 -18.14 -17.78
C THR A 228 39.04 -18.88 -19.04
N PRO A 229 40.14 -18.45 -19.67
CA PRO A 229 40.69 -19.14 -20.84
C PRO A 229 41.12 -20.59 -20.54
N GLY A 230 41.20 -21.41 -21.58
CA GLY A 230 41.74 -22.78 -21.50
C GLY A 230 40.68 -23.87 -21.61
N LYS A 231 41.15 -25.12 -21.55
CA LYS A 231 40.28 -26.30 -21.67
C LYS A 231 39.39 -26.43 -20.42
N LYS A 232 38.12 -26.74 -20.64
CA LYS A 232 37.09 -26.86 -19.59
C LYS A 232 36.54 -28.27 -19.48
N PRO A 233 36.05 -28.69 -18.30
CA PRO A 233 35.33 -29.96 -18.16
C PRO A 233 34.11 -29.98 -19.08
N ALA A 234 33.78 -31.16 -19.59
CA ALA A 234 32.63 -31.33 -20.47
C ALA A 234 31.29 -31.22 -19.71
N LEU A 235 31.30 -31.48 -18.40
CA LEU A 235 30.10 -31.58 -17.57
C LEU A 235 30.38 -31.24 -16.11
N LEU A 236 29.41 -30.56 -15.48
CA LEU A 236 29.34 -30.36 -14.04
C LEU A 236 28.21 -31.18 -13.44
N VAL A 237 28.45 -31.84 -12.30
CA VAL A 237 27.42 -32.58 -11.57
C VAL A 237 27.32 -31.99 -10.17
N PHE A 238 26.18 -31.37 -9.88
CA PHE A 238 25.90 -30.80 -8.57
C PHE A 238 25.14 -31.83 -7.73
N LEU A 239 25.60 -32.04 -6.51
CA LEU A 239 24.99 -32.95 -5.56
C LEU A 239 24.46 -32.12 -4.38
N VAL A 240 23.14 -32.15 -4.17
CA VAL A 240 22.41 -31.30 -3.22
C VAL A 240 21.48 -32.13 -2.33
N ASP A 241 21.00 -31.54 -1.25
CA ASP A 241 19.97 -32.08 -0.36
C ASP A 241 18.94 -31.01 0.00
N GLY A 242 17.91 -31.37 0.78
CA GLY A 242 16.83 -30.45 1.17
C GLY A 242 17.28 -29.23 2.00
N ASP A 243 18.50 -29.24 2.53
CA ASP A 243 19.10 -28.14 3.30
C ASP A 243 20.04 -27.26 2.43
N SER A 244 20.24 -27.64 1.17
CA SER A 244 21.15 -26.93 0.26
C SER A 244 20.54 -25.63 -0.26
N ALA A 245 21.30 -24.54 -0.21
CA ALA A 245 21.05 -23.37 -1.03
C ALA A 245 21.55 -23.64 -2.46
N ILE A 246 20.78 -23.25 -3.47
CA ILE A 246 21.10 -23.51 -4.89
C ILE A 246 21.30 -22.17 -5.62
N ASP A 247 22.46 -22.02 -6.25
CA ASP A 247 22.77 -20.84 -7.06
C ASP A 247 22.08 -20.90 -8.44
N LEU A 248 21.59 -19.77 -8.94
CA LEU A 248 20.86 -19.67 -10.21
C LEU A 248 21.69 -20.11 -11.42
N SER A 249 23.01 -19.97 -11.36
CA SER A 249 23.93 -20.39 -12.42
C SER A 249 23.87 -21.90 -12.67
N ILE A 250 23.54 -22.70 -11.63
CA ILE A 250 23.35 -24.15 -11.76
C ILE A 250 22.20 -24.44 -12.73
N LEU A 251 21.07 -23.72 -12.60
CA LEU A 251 19.94 -23.88 -13.51
C LEU A 251 20.26 -23.39 -14.92
N ALA A 252 20.99 -22.28 -15.05
CA ALA A 252 21.43 -21.76 -16.34
C ALA A 252 22.33 -22.75 -17.10
N LEU A 253 23.24 -23.42 -16.38
CA LEU A 253 24.10 -24.47 -16.96
C LEU A 253 23.31 -25.71 -17.35
N ARG A 254 22.34 -26.11 -16.53
CA ARG A 254 21.44 -27.22 -16.88
C ARG A 254 20.64 -26.91 -18.14
N ALA A 255 20.15 -25.69 -18.29
CA ALA A 255 19.45 -25.25 -19.49
C ALA A 255 20.33 -25.29 -20.76
N ARG A 256 21.65 -25.21 -20.61
CA ARG A 256 22.62 -25.38 -21.71
C ARG A 256 23.14 -26.81 -21.86
N GLY A 257 22.65 -27.77 -21.06
CA GLY A 257 23.11 -29.15 -21.07
C GLY A 257 24.54 -29.34 -20.53
N LYS A 258 25.07 -28.37 -19.78
CA LYS A 258 26.43 -28.37 -19.22
C LYS A 258 26.49 -28.83 -17.76
N ALA A 259 25.32 -28.99 -17.13
CA ALA A 259 25.23 -29.46 -15.76
C ALA A 259 24.16 -30.55 -15.57
N LEU A 260 24.34 -31.36 -14.53
CA LEU A 260 23.33 -32.28 -13.98
C LEU A 260 23.18 -32.03 -12.47
N LEU A 261 22.00 -32.30 -11.94
CA LEU A 261 21.66 -32.14 -10.53
C LEU A 261 21.22 -33.48 -9.92
N VAL A 262 21.89 -33.90 -8.87
CA VAL A 262 21.52 -35.06 -8.05
C VAL A 262 21.02 -34.54 -6.70
N ALA A 263 19.81 -34.92 -6.32
CA ALA A 263 19.19 -34.50 -5.06
C ALA A 263 19.02 -35.67 -4.10
N GLU A 264 19.40 -35.47 -2.83
CA GLU A 264 19.05 -36.34 -1.71
C GLU A 264 17.92 -35.70 -0.89
N GLY A 265 16.71 -36.25 -0.99
CA GLY A 265 15.51 -35.70 -0.37
C GLY A 265 14.73 -34.75 -1.29
N PRO A 266 13.66 -34.13 -0.75
CA PRO A 266 12.84 -33.18 -1.50
C PRO A 266 13.62 -31.90 -1.81
N LEU A 267 13.38 -31.34 -2.99
CA LEU A 267 13.80 -29.99 -3.38
C LEU A 267 12.57 -29.16 -3.70
N ASP A 268 12.57 -27.92 -3.24
CA ASP A 268 11.58 -26.91 -3.57
C ASP A 268 12.27 -25.58 -3.91
N ASP A 269 11.50 -24.63 -4.46
CA ASP A 269 12.01 -23.32 -4.87
C ASP A 269 12.63 -22.54 -3.67
N GLY A 270 12.36 -22.93 -2.41
CA GLY A 270 12.90 -22.33 -1.20
C GLY A 270 14.39 -22.61 -0.98
N ALA A 271 15.00 -23.47 -1.79
CA ALA A 271 16.45 -23.58 -1.91
C ALA A 271 17.10 -22.34 -2.59
N MET A 272 16.29 -21.52 -3.27
CA MET A 272 16.74 -20.41 -4.13
C MET A 272 16.05 -19.09 -3.82
N ASN A 273 14.76 -19.15 -3.49
CA ASN A 273 13.92 -17.97 -3.28
C ASN A 273 14.43 -17.12 -2.13
N THR A 274 14.25 -15.81 -2.26
CA THR A 274 14.28 -14.93 -1.10
C THR A 274 13.05 -15.22 -0.25
N GLN A 275 13.27 -15.57 1.02
CA GLN A 275 12.19 -15.85 1.96
C GLN A 275 12.16 -14.80 3.09
N ASP A 276 10.96 -14.33 3.42
CA ASP A 276 10.71 -13.55 4.63
C ASP A 276 10.16 -14.45 5.75
N SER A 277 10.31 -14.03 7.00
CA SER A 277 9.80 -14.75 8.16
C SER A 277 8.66 -14.00 8.83
N LEU A 278 7.48 -14.63 8.88
CA LEU A 278 6.31 -14.09 9.56
C LEU A 278 6.04 -14.88 10.85
N PRO A 279 6.03 -14.24 12.03
CA PRO A 279 5.78 -14.94 13.29
C PRO A 279 4.31 -15.39 13.37
N LEU A 280 4.09 -16.69 13.63
CA LEU A 280 2.77 -17.24 13.96
C LEU A 280 2.51 -17.25 15.46
N GLY A 281 3.56 -17.17 16.27
CA GLY A 281 3.48 -17.43 17.71
C GLY A 281 3.49 -18.92 18.00
N GLU A 282 3.39 -19.28 19.28
CA GLU A 282 3.39 -20.67 19.75
C GLU A 282 4.60 -21.51 19.25
N GLY A 283 5.73 -20.86 19.00
CA GLY A 283 6.97 -21.49 18.53
C GLY A 283 7.01 -21.79 17.03
N TYR A 284 6.09 -21.24 16.23
CA TYR A 284 6.05 -21.40 14.78
C TYR A 284 6.18 -20.08 14.02
N ARG A 285 6.67 -20.18 12.78
CA ARG A 285 6.75 -19.08 11.82
C ARG A 285 6.38 -19.55 10.42
N VAL A 286 5.95 -18.63 9.57
CA VAL A 286 5.85 -18.85 8.12
C VAL A 286 7.14 -18.38 7.46
N LEU A 287 7.72 -19.22 6.61
CA LEU A 287 8.67 -18.79 5.58
C LEU A 287 7.89 -18.46 4.31
N LEU A 288 7.90 -17.19 3.92
CA LEU A 288 7.18 -16.67 2.78
C LEU A 288 8.14 -16.45 1.60
N SER A 289 7.96 -17.16 0.49
CA SER A 289 8.67 -16.87 -0.76
C SER A 289 8.24 -15.51 -1.33
N LEU A 290 9.19 -14.65 -1.67
CA LEU A 290 8.95 -13.31 -2.23
C LEU A 290 9.20 -13.23 -3.74
N ASP A 291 9.82 -14.26 -4.29
CA ASP A 291 10.21 -14.38 -5.68
C ASP A 291 10.24 -15.85 -6.08
N GLU A 292 10.47 -16.12 -7.36
CA GLU A 292 10.54 -17.49 -7.90
C GLU A 292 11.49 -17.57 -9.11
N PRO A 293 12.22 -18.69 -9.32
CA PRO A 293 13.23 -18.78 -10.39
C PRO A 293 12.60 -18.86 -11.78
N VAL A 294 13.12 -18.16 -12.79
CA VAL A 294 12.57 -18.25 -14.16
C VAL A 294 13.04 -19.48 -14.93
N LEU A 295 13.83 -20.35 -14.30
CA LEU A 295 14.24 -21.67 -14.82
C LEU A 295 13.73 -22.76 -13.87
N PRO A 296 13.39 -23.97 -14.37
CA PRO A 296 12.84 -25.03 -13.54
C PRO A 296 13.90 -25.64 -12.61
N LEU A 297 13.55 -25.81 -11.34
CA LEU A 297 14.31 -26.59 -10.37
C LEU A 297 13.79 -28.03 -10.32
N GLU A 298 14.41 -28.90 -11.11
CA GLU A 298 14.11 -30.34 -11.12
C GLU A 298 15.43 -31.13 -11.10
N PRO A 299 15.64 -32.06 -10.17
CA PRO A 299 16.84 -32.90 -10.20
C PRO A 299 16.79 -33.88 -11.38
N ASP A 300 17.95 -34.14 -11.97
CA ASP A 300 18.13 -35.20 -12.98
C ASP A 300 18.04 -36.59 -12.33
N VAL A 301 18.47 -36.71 -11.07
CA VAL A 301 18.33 -37.91 -10.25
C VAL A 301 17.92 -37.53 -8.83
N SER A 302 16.79 -38.07 -8.36
CA SER A 302 16.36 -37.97 -6.96
C SER A 302 16.70 -39.25 -6.20
N ARG A 303 17.17 -39.09 -4.97
CA ARG A 303 17.41 -40.17 -4.01
C ARG A 303 16.74 -39.87 -2.67
N PRO A 304 16.32 -40.89 -1.90
CA PRO A 304 15.87 -40.68 -0.54
C PRO A 304 16.95 -40.02 0.32
N VAL A 305 16.54 -39.27 1.35
CA VAL A 305 17.47 -38.73 2.35
C VAL A 305 18.28 -39.89 2.96
N ARG A 306 19.60 -39.69 3.07
CA ARG A 306 20.49 -40.71 3.62
C ARG A 306 20.23 -40.90 5.11
N ALA A 307 19.65 -42.05 5.49
CA ALA A 307 19.24 -42.32 6.87
C ALA A 307 20.40 -42.45 7.87
N ARG A 308 21.58 -42.93 7.43
CA ARG A 308 22.79 -43.05 8.27
C ARG A 308 24.02 -42.62 7.50
N LEU A 309 24.76 -41.65 8.04
CA LEU A 309 25.98 -41.10 7.42
C LEU A 309 27.13 -42.12 7.30
N GLU A 310 27.09 -43.22 8.06
CA GLU A 310 28.08 -44.29 8.05
C GLU A 310 27.81 -45.37 6.98
N GLY A 311 26.62 -45.38 6.36
CA GLY A 311 26.26 -46.35 5.30
C GLY A 311 26.92 -46.03 3.95
N PRO A 312 26.52 -46.67 2.84
CA PRO A 312 26.94 -46.25 1.50
C PRO A 312 26.45 -44.84 1.12
N ASP A 313 27.28 -44.06 0.42
CA ASP A 313 26.92 -42.73 -0.11
C ASP A 313 26.35 -42.87 -1.52
N GLU A 314 25.08 -43.26 -1.61
CA GLU A 314 24.42 -43.49 -2.89
C GLU A 314 24.28 -42.21 -3.73
N GLY A 315 24.07 -41.03 -3.12
CA GLY A 315 24.08 -39.76 -3.87
C GLY A 315 25.41 -39.48 -4.54
N MET A 316 26.54 -39.63 -3.83
CA MET A 316 27.87 -39.47 -4.41
C MET A 316 28.15 -40.52 -5.50
N ARG A 317 27.77 -41.78 -5.26
CA ARG A 317 27.89 -42.85 -6.25
C ARG A 317 27.15 -42.52 -7.54
N GLN A 318 25.94 -41.98 -7.45
CA GLN A 318 25.19 -41.53 -8.63
C GLN A 318 25.82 -40.33 -9.31
N ALA A 319 26.29 -39.34 -8.56
CA ALA A 319 26.97 -38.18 -9.12
C ALA A 319 28.21 -38.59 -9.93
N LEU A 320 29.04 -39.49 -9.39
CA LEU A 320 30.21 -40.05 -10.09
C LEU A 320 29.83 -40.88 -11.32
N LEU A 321 28.73 -41.63 -11.26
CA LEU A 321 28.22 -42.39 -12.40
C LEU A 321 27.79 -41.45 -13.54
N LEU A 322 27.04 -40.39 -13.23
CA LEU A 322 26.61 -39.38 -14.20
C LEU A 322 27.79 -38.62 -14.79
N ALA A 323 28.79 -38.27 -13.97
CA ALA A 323 30.03 -37.62 -14.42
C ALA A 323 30.80 -38.52 -15.42
N SER A 324 30.85 -39.83 -15.15
CA SER A 324 31.54 -40.80 -16.00
C SER A 324 30.76 -41.16 -17.27
N ARG A 325 29.43 -41.20 -17.17
CA ARG A 325 28.50 -41.65 -18.22
C ARG A 325 27.25 -40.76 -18.20
N PRO A 326 27.33 -39.55 -18.75
CA PRO A 326 26.18 -38.67 -18.77
C PRO A 326 25.05 -39.28 -19.60
N PRO A 327 23.79 -39.16 -19.15
CA PRO A 327 22.65 -39.52 -19.96
C PRO A 327 22.56 -38.61 -21.19
N LYS A 328 21.79 -39.04 -22.20
CA LYS A 328 21.45 -38.14 -23.31
C LYS A 328 20.76 -36.90 -22.75
N PRO A 329 21.12 -35.68 -23.20
CA PRO A 329 20.47 -34.45 -22.74
C PRO A 329 18.95 -34.57 -22.91
N LYS A 330 18.22 -34.47 -21.81
CA LYS A 330 16.77 -34.33 -21.85
C LYS A 330 16.47 -32.86 -22.08
N ALA A 331 15.57 -32.55 -23.02
CA ALA A 331 15.06 -31.19 -23.12
C ALA A 331 14.41 -30.82 -21.77
N LEU A 332 14.85 -29.71 -21.17
CA LEU A 332 14.16 -29.18 -20.01
C LEU A 332 12.72 -28.89 -20.42
N ALA A 333 11.77 -29.34 -19.61
CA ALA A 333 10.39 -28.96 -19.82
C ALA A 333 10.29 -27.42 -19.78
N ALA A 334 9.50 -26.84 -20.69
CA ALA A 334 9.09 -25.45 -20.52
C ALA A 334 8.44 -25.34 -19.14
N LEU A 335 8.72 -24.24 -18.42
CA LEU A 335 8.07 -24.01 -17.13
C LEU A 335 6.55 -24.13 -17.27
N SER A 336 5.97 -25.18 -16.69
CA SER A 336 4.54 -25.29 -16.46
C SER A 336 4.15 -24.40 -15.30
N ARG A 337 4.45 -23.10 -15.40
CA ARG A 337 4.01 -22.12 -14.41
C ARG A 337 2.75 -21.43 -14.91
N PRO A 338 1.77 -21.17 -14.04
CA PRO A 338 0.64 -20.33 -14.41
C PRO A 338 1.15 -19.02 -15.00
N THR A 339 0.64 -18.66 -16.18
CA THR A 339 0.85 -17.32 -16.71
C THR A 339 0.29 -16.34 -15.71
N ALA A 340 1.16 -15.53 -15.15
CA ALA A 340 0.77 -14.62 -14.10
C ALA A 340 -0.08 -13.50 -14.72
N ALA A 341 -1.31 -13.38 -14.27
CA ALA A 341 -2.32 -12.50 -14.85
C ALA A 341 -3.06 -11.79 -13.72
N TRP A 342 -3.24 -10.48 -13.87
CA TRP A 342 -4.15 -9.76 -12.98
C TRP A 342 -5.57 -10.24 -13.24
N ARG A 343 -6.32 -10.46 -12.16
CA ARG A 343 -7.75 -10.79 -12.18
C ARG A 343 -8.48 -9.85 -11.21
N PRO A 344 -9.74 -9.49 -11.50
CA PRO A 344 -10.54 -8.76 -10.54
C PRO A 344 -10.74 -9.60 -9.27
N GLU A 345 -10.86 -8.92 -8.14
CA GLU A 345 -11.15 -9.55 -6.86
C GLU A 345 -12.62 -10.03 -6.81
N PRO A 346 -12.90 -11.19 -6.19
CA PRO A 346 -14.28 -11.63 -5.99
C PRO A 346 -15.05 -10.65 -5.09
N SER A 347 -16.19 -10.18 -5.58
CA SER A 347 -17.06 -9.24 -4.84
C SER A 347 -18.01 -9.93 -3.86
N TYR A 348 -18.29 -11.23 -4.06
CA TYR A 348 -19.27 -11.99 -3.29
C TYR A 348 -20.64 -11.27 -3.18
N GLN A 349 -21.07 -10.65 -4.27
CA GLN A 349 -22.28 -9.83 -4.32
C GLN A 349 -23.59 -10.64 -4.22
N ASP A 350 -23.51 -11.97 -4.35
CA ASP A 350 -24.69 -12.85 -4.32
C ASP A 350 -25.37 -12.91 -2.95
N SER A 351 -24.68 -12.48 -1.88
CA SER A 351 -25.28 -12.28 -0.55
C SER A 351 -24.88 -10.95 0.06
N LEU A 352 -25.88 -10.09 0.27
CA LEU A 352 -25.73 -8.80 0.96
C LEU A 352 -25.42 -8.97 2.47
N TYR A 353 -25.79 -10.11 3.05
CA TYR A 353 -25.33 -10.51 4.37
C TYR A 353 -24.48 -11.77 4.24
N PRO A 354 -23.18 -11.62 3.92
CA PRO A 354 -22.33 -12.77 3.68
C PRO A 354 -22.11 -13.58 4.97
N SER A 355 -21.65 -14.83 4.83
CA SER A 355 -21.36 -15.70 5.98
C SER A 355 -20.38 -15.03 6.95
N ARG A 356 -20.33 -15.52 8.19
CA ARG A 356 -19.38 -15.04 9.20
C ARG A 356 -17.93 -15.02 8.68
N GLU A 357 -17.52 -16.09 8.00
CA GLU A 357 -16.17 -16.24 7.45
C GLU A 357 -15.89 -15.22 6.35
N LEU A 358 -16.86 -14.96 5.47
CA LEU A 358 -16.75 -13.92 4.45
C LEU A 358 -16.73 -12.51 5.06
N ARG A 359 -17.46 -12.25 6.14
CA ARG A 359 -17.35 -10.97 6.88
C ARG A 359 -15.95 -10.79 7.46
N LEU A 360 -15.35 -11.85 8.01
CA LEU A 360 -13.97 -11.81 8.52
C LEU A 360 -12.94 -11.66 7.38
N LEU A 361 -13.18 -12.27 6.21
CA LEU A 361 -12.39 -12.03 5.00
C LEU A 361 -12.49 -10.55 4.56
N ALA A 362 -13.66 -9.92 4.64
CA ALA A 362 -13.80 -8.49 4.37
C ALA A 362 -12.92 -7.64 5.30
N GLY A 363 -12.86 -8.01 6.58
CA GLY A 363 -11.93 -7.42 7.54
C GLY A 363 -10.48 -7.64 7.16
N ALA A 364 -10.11 -8.85 6.73
CA ALA A 364 -8.78 -9.18 6.27
C ALA A 364 -8.36 -8.36 5.05
N LYS A 365 -9.24 -8.25 4.05
CA LYS A 365 -9.04 -7.45 2.84
C LYS A 365 -8.86 -5.98 3.18
N LEU A 366 -9.82 -5.37 3.89
CA LEU A 366 -9.78 -3.96 4.29
C LEU A 366 -8.51 -3.65 5.10
N TRP A 367 -8.23 -4.46 6.12
CA TRP A 367 -7.08 -4.23 6.98
C TRP A 367 -5.76 -4.33 6.22
N THR A 368 -5.63 -5.33 5.36
CA THR A 368 -4.41 -5.57 4.59
C THR A 368 -4.18 -4.47 3.56
N VAL A 369 -5.20 -4.05 2.80
CA VAL A 369 -5.00 -2.99 1.78
C VAL A 369 -4.58 -1.68 2.43
N VAL A 370 -5.12 -1.35 3.60
CA VAL A 370 -4.69 -0.15 4.34
C VAL A 370 -3.24 -0.31 4.82
N ARG A 371 -2.87 -1.47 5.39
CA ARG A 371 -1.51 -1.74 5.86
C ARG A 371 -0.45 -1.52 4.76
N PHE A 372 -0.75 -1.96 3.54
CA PHE A 372 0.23 -1.91 2.44
C PHE A 372 0.12 -0.67 1.56
N PHE A 373 -1.07 -0.07 1.41
CA PHE A 373 -1.32 0.90 0.35
C PHE A 373 -2.00 2.19 0.79
N PHE A 374 -2.42 2.32 2.05
CA PHE A 374 -2.90 3.62 2.51
C PHE A 374 -1.75 4.63 2.55
N ALA A 375 -1.98 5.80 1.98
CA ALA A 375 -0.92 6.77 1.78
C ALA A 375 -0.45 7.46 3.06
N TYR A 376 -1.28 7.58 4.11
CA TYR A 376 -0.97 8.42 5.27
C TYR A 376 -0.96 7.66 6.62
N PRO A 377 -0.29 6.50 6.75
CA PRO A 377 -0.32 5.73 7.98
C PRO A 377 0.29 6.50 9.17
N GLU A 378 1.23 7.40 8.93
CA GLU A 378 1.90 8.23 9.93
C GLU A 378 0.99 9.34 10.50
N LEU A 379 -0.09 9.68 9.80
CA LEU A 379 -1.02 10.74 10.21
C LEU A 379 -2.24 10.20 10.95
N MET A 380 -2.34 8.89 11.20
CA MET A 380 -3.44 8.32 11.98
C MET A 380 -3.19 8.49 13.48
N ASP A 381 -4.23 8.82 14.25
CA ASP A 381 -4.12 9.02 15.70
C ASP A 381 -3.81 7.73 16.47
N ARG A 382 -4.01 6.55 15.84
CA ARG A 382 -3.67 5.25 16.43
C ARG A 382 -2.93 4.37 15.42
N PRO A 383 -1.98 3.54 15.88
CA PRO A 383 -1.32 2.57 15.01
C PRO A 383 -2.32 1.65 14.32
N TRP A 384 -2.15 1.40 13.02
CA TRP A 384 -3.07 0.55 12.26
C TRP A 384 -3.14 -0.88 12.78
N GLU A 385 -2.01 -1.40 13.25
CA GLU A 385 -1.89 -2.74 13.82
C GLU A 385 -2.83 -2.94 15.02
N SER A 386 -3.09 -1.89 15.83
CA SER A 386 -3.99 -1.99 16.97
C SER A 386 -5.47 -1.99 16.59
N ARG A 387 -5.81 -1.75 15.31
CA ARG A 387 -7.20 -1.71 14.82
C ARG A 387 -7.73 -3.08 14.38
N LEU A 388 -6.84 -4.02 14.05
CA LEU A 388 -7.23 -5.35 13.58
C LEU A 388 -8.16 -6.09 14.55
N PRO A 389 -7.88 -6.18 15.87
CA PRO A 389 -8.73 -6.93 16.79
C PRO A 389 -10.16 -6.38 16.82
N VAL A 390 -10.29 -5.04 16.90
CA VAL A 390 -11.58 -4.33 16.96
C VAL A 390 -12.37 -4.50 15.66
N LEU A 391 -11.69 -4.46 14.50
CA LEU A 391 -12.33 -4.70 13.22
C LEU A 391 -12.92 -6.11 13.15
N LEU A 392 -12.13 -7.12 13.49
CA LEU A 392 -12.56 -8.51 13.44
C LEU A 392 -13.69 -8.77 14.44
N GLU A 393 -13.64 -8.20 15.65
CA GLU A 393 -14.71 -8.30 16.65
C GLU A 393 -16.04 -7.74 16.13
N LYS A 394 -16.04 -6.51 15.59
CA LYS A 394 -17.25 -5.89 15.03
C LYS A 394 -17.82 -6.69 13.86
N LEU A 395 -16.94 -7.16 12.97
CA LEU A 395 -17.34 -7.95 11.80
C LEU A 395 -17.78 -9.36 12.15
N ASP A 396 -17.33 -9.93 13.27
CA ASP A 396 -17.84 -11.21 13.80
C ASP A 396 -19.23 -11.01 14.41
N ALA A 397 -19.39 -9.96 15.23
CA ALA A 397 -20.59 -9.67 16.00
C ALA A 397 -21.78 -9.10 15.20
N ALA A 398 -21.57 -8.65 13.96
CA ALA A 398 -22.67 -8.14 13.12
C ALA A 398 -23.76 -9.21 12.94
N LYS A 399 -25.03 -8.81 13.10
CA LYS A 399 -26.18 -9.72 13.13
C LYS A 399 -27.00 -9.71 11.83
N ASP A 400 -26.77 -8.71 10.98
CA ASP A 400 -27.47 -8.48 9.73
C ASP A 400 -26.60 -7.68 8.75
N ALA A 401 -27.12 -7.46 7.54
CA ALA A 401 -26.44 -6.74 6.45
C ALA A 401 -26.10 -5.29 6.81
N THR A 402 -26.96 -4.63 7.58
CA THR A 402 -26.80 -3.22 7.99
C THR A 402 -25.68 -3.09 9.00
N ALA A 403 -25.70 -3.91 10.06
CA ALA A 403 -24.64 -3.96 11.06
C ALA A 403 -23.28 -4.31 10.42
N TYR A 404 -23.26 -5.23 9.45
CA TYR A 404 -22.04 -5.60 8.72
C TYR A 404 -21.46 -4.42 7.94
N VAL A 405 -22.25 -3.78 7.08
CA VAL A 405 -21.73 -2.71 6.24
C VAL A 405 -21.44 -1.42 7.02
N LEU A 406 -22.18 -1.15 8.09
CA LEU A 406 -21.89 -0.03 8.99
C LEU A 406 -20.62 -0.26 9.81
N ALA A 407 -20.29 -1.51 10.17
CA ALA A 407 -19.00 -1.82 10.80
C ALA A 407 -17.83 -1.53 9.84
N LEU A 408 -17.97 -1.85 8.55
CA LEU A 408 -16.99 -1.48 7.53
C LEU A 408 -16.92 0.05 7.34
N ALA A 409 -18.06 0.73 7.29
CA ALA A 409 -18.12 2.19 7.17
C ALA A 409 -17.44 2.89 8.37
N GLU A 410 -17.71 2.43 9.60
CA GLU A 410 -17.05 2.91 10.81
C GLU A 410 -15.53 2.71 10.72
N ALA A 411 -15.07 1.53 10.26
CA ALA A 411 -13.65 1.25 10.11
C ALA A 411 -12.95 2.23 9.15
N THR A 412 -13.64 2.71 8.10
CA THR A 412 -13.06 3.71 7.19
C THR A 412 -12.76 5.04 7.89
N THR A 413 -13.50 5.39 8.95
CA THR A 413 -13.30 6.65 9.70
C THR A 413 -11.99 6.66 10.49
N TRP A 414 -11.44 5.48 10.81
CA TRP A 414 -10.20 5.36 11.58
C TRP A 414 -8.98 5.85 10.82
N LEU A 415 -9.08 6.01 9.49
CA LEU A 415 -8.02 6.52 8.62
C LEU A 415 -7.94 8.06 8.61
N GLN A 416 -8.99 8.75 9.10
CA GLN A 416 -9.03 10.22 9.22
C GLN A 416 -8.74 10.93 7.89
N ASP A 417 -9.39 10.43 6.84
CA ASP A 417 -9.22 10.83 5.45
C ASP A 417 -10.61 11.00 4.80
N ALA A 418 -10.93 12.16 4.25
CA ALA A 418 -12.26 12.41 3.66
C ALA A 418 -12.54 11.63 2.35
N HIS A 419 -11.54 11.02 1.73
CA HIS A 419 -11.74 10.12 0.59
C HIS A 419 -12.18 8.74 1.03
N THR A 420 -11.94 8.34 2.29
CA THR A 420 -12.21 6.98 2.74
C THR A 420 -13.69 6.74 2.95
N ARG A 421 -14.23 5.70 2.32
CA ARG A 421 -15.65 5.32 2.40
C ARG A 421 -15.89 3.96 1.82
N VAL A 422 -17.02 3.36 2.18
CA VAL A 422 -17.57 2.18 1.49
C VAL A 422 -18.78 2.57 0.63
N ARG A 423 -18.97 1.89 -0.50
CA ARG A 423 -20.12 2.01 -1.41
C ARG A 423 -20.54 0.64 -1.97
N GLY A 424 -21.52 0.62 -2.86
CA GLY A 424 -21.99 -0.57 -3.58
C GLY A 424 -23.12 -1.31 -2.87
N HIS A 425 -23.08 -1.35 -1.54
CA HIS A 425 -24.07 -2.08 -0.74
C HIS A 425 -25.41 -1.34 -0.59
N PRO A 426 -26.57 -1.97 -0.86
CA PRO A 426 -27.89 -1.33 -0.78
C PRO A 426 -28.24 -0.76 0.60
N GLU A 427 -27.80 -1.41 1.69
CA GLU A 427 -28.04 -0.89 3.05
C GLU A 427 -27.38 0.46 3.33
N LEU A 428 -26.26 0.77 2.67
CA LEU A 428 -25.65 2.11 2.79
C LEU A 428 -26.57 3.17 2.17
N GLN A 429 -27.17 2.86 1.02
CA GLN A 429 -28.11 3.75 0.35
C GLN A 429 -29.40 3.91 1.19
N ARG A 430 -29.88 2.85 1.83
CA ARG A 430 -31.03 2.90 2.75
C ARG A 430 -30.73 3.75 3.99
N PHE A 431 -29.52 3.61 4.54
CA PHE A 431 -29.10 4.31 5.75
C PHE A 431 -28.87 5.81 5.53
N TYR A 432 -28.10 6.19 4.50
CA TYR A 432 -27.78 7.59 4.22
C TYR A 432 -28.84 8.32 3.38
N GLY A 433 -29.49 7.60 2.47
CA GLY A 433 -30.37 8.19 1.48
C GLY A 433 -29.67 9.08 0.46
N VAL A 434 -30.47 9.74 -0.38
CA VAL A 434 -30.04 10.75 -1.35
C VAL A 434 -29.95 12.10 -0.65
N ILE A 435 -28.77 12.71 -0.72
CA ILE A 435 -28.53 14.07 -0.24
C ILE A 435 -29.14 15.07 -1.25
N PRO A 436 -29.99 16.02 -0.82
CA PRO A 436 -30.56 17.03 -1.69
C PRO A 436 -29.52 18.07 -2.19
N PRO A 437 -29.81 18.81 -3.27
CA PRO A 437 -28.85 19.69 -3.94
C PRO A 437 -28.68 21.06 -3.25
N VAL A 438 -28.49 21.05 -1.92
CA VAL A 438 -28.25 22.24 -1.10
C VAL A 438 -26.93 22.08 -0.37
N TRP A 439 -26.27 23.19 -0.10
CA TRP A 439 -25.10 23.22 0.78
C TRP A 439 -25.45 23.90 2.08
N VAL A 440 -25.12 23.21 3.16
CA VAL A 440 -25.24 23.68 4.54
C VAL A 440 -23.86 23.66 5.16
N THR A 441 -23.59 24.63 6.02
CA THR A 441 -22.38 24.66 6.85
C THR A 441 -22.72 25.04 8.27
N ASP A 442 -21.79 24.78 9.18
CA ASP A 442 -21.90 25.22 10.56
C ASP A 442 -21.49 26.70 10.70
N VAL A 443 -22.44 27.52 11.16
CA VAL A 443 -22.17 28.90 11.59
C VAL A 443 -22.65 29.02 13.04
N ASP A 444 -21.70 29.23 13.96
CA ASP A 444 -21.93 29.31 15.40
C ASP A 444 -22.74 28.12 15.96
N GLY A 445 -22.41 26.89 15.53
CA GLY A 445 -23.05 25.65 15.98
C GLY A 445 -24.40 25.36 15.32
N LYS A 446 -24.82 26.16 14.33
CA LYS A 446 -26.12 26.03 13.65
C LYS A 446 -25.94 25.60 12.20
N ALA A 447 -26.86 24.78 11.70
CA ALA A 447 -26.90 24.36 10.31
C ALA A 447 -27.48 25.49 9.43
N VAL A 448 -26.62 26.20 8.70
CA VAL A 448 -27.01 27.35 7.88
C VAL A 448 -26.88 27.02 6.41
N VAL A 449 -27.92 27.32 5.63
CA VAL A 449 -27.91 27.16 4.17
C VAL A 449 -26.99 28.21 3.56
N VAL A 450 -25.99 27.80 2.79
CA VAL A 450 -25.08 28.71 2.07
C VAL A 450 -25.31 28.72 0.56
N LYS A 451 -25.89 27.64 0.01
CA LYS A 451 -26.18 27.55 -1.42
C LYS A 451 -27.37 26.62 -1.67
N VAL A 452 -28.26 27.05 -2.56
CA VAL A 452 -29.34 26.24 -3.12
C VAL A 452 -29.01 26.06 -4.60
N ARG A 453 -28.65 24.84 -5.03
CA ARG A 453 -28.22 24.62 -6.43
C ARG A 453 -29.39 24.52 -7.39
N ASP A 454 -30.54 24.05 -6.91
CA ASP A 454 -31.75 23.95 -7.69
C ASP A 454 -32.92 24.53 -6.88
N ALA A 455 -33.28 25.77 -7.17
CA ALA A 455 -34.36 26.47 -6.50
C ALA A 455 -35.73 25.78 -6.72
N ALA A 456 -35.92 25.09 -7.86
CA ALA A 456 -37.17 24.37 -8.14
C ALA A 456 -37.39 23.21 -7.15
N SER A 457 -36.30 22.62 -6.64
CA SER A 457 -36.33 21.56 -5.64
C SER A 457 -36.48 22.05 -4.19
N ALA A 458 -36.34 23.35 -3.93
CA ALA A 458 -36.10 23.89 -2.57
C ALA A 458 -37.11 25.00 -2.21
N GLN A 459 -38.41 24.71 -2.35
CA GLN A 459 -39.48 25.67 -2.11
C GLN A 459 -39.42 26.25 -0.70
N GLY A 460 -39.29 27.57 -0.61
CA GLY A 460 -39.27 28.30 0.66
C GLY A 460 -37.93 28.27 1.39
N LEU A 461 -36.89 27.64 0.84
CA LEU A 461 -35.53 27.61 1.38
C LEU A 461 -34.64 28.62 0.64
N ALA A 462 -33.85 29.37 1.39
CA ALA A 462 -32.93 30.38 0.85
C ALA A 462 -31.57 30.36 1.60
N PRO A 463 -30.49 30.85 0.98
CA PRO A 463 -29.25 31.12 1.70
C PRO A 463 -29.49 32.00 2.93
N GLY A 464 -28.85 31.66 4.04
CA GLY A 464 -29.02 32.31 5.35
C GLY A 464 -30.15 31.74 6.20
N ASP A 465 -30.95 30.81 5.70
CA ASP A 465 -31.89 30.05 6.52
C ASP A 465 -31.15 29.10 7.47
N ILE A 466 -31.58 29.08 8.73
CA ILE A 466 -31.09 28.13 9.73
C ILE A 466 -32.04 26.93 9.78
N ILE A 467 -31.55 25.73 9.53
CA ILE A 467 -32.35 24.50 9.61
C ILE A 467 -32.33 23.99 11.05
N GLU A 468 -33.51 23.89 11.67
CA GLU A 468 -33.66 23.38 13.05
C GLU A 468 -34.09 21.91 13.05
N LYS A 469 -35.01 21.52 12.14
CA LYS A 469 -35.53 20.15 12.02
C LYS A 469 -35.66 19.71 10.57
N VAL A 470 -35.56 18.40 10.37
CA VAL A 470 -35.80 17.70 9.10
C VAL A 470 -36.76 16.54 9.37
N ASP A 471 -37.92 16.55 8.71
CA ASP A 471 -38.99 15.57 8.89
C ASP A 471 -39.41 15.41 10.36
N GLY A 472 -39.48 16.54 11.08
CA GLY A 472 -39.84 16.59 12.50
C GLY A 472 -38.71 16.26 13.49
N GLU A 473 -37.58 15.73 13.03
CA GLU A 473 -36.42 15.39 13.87
C GLU A 473 -35.40 16.55 13.90
N PRO A 474 -34.82 16.92 15.07
CA PRO A 474 -33.74 17.91 15.14
C PRO A 474 -32.55 17.53 14.24
N ILE A 475 -32.06 18.49 13.44
CA ILE A 475 -30.99 18.21 12.47
C ILE A 475 -29.71 17.67 13.15
N ASP A 476 -29.39 18.15 14.35
CA ASP A 476 -28.23 17.70 15.11
C ASP A 476 -28.36 16.28 15.66
N ALA A 477 -29.59 15.80 15.89
CA ALA A 477 -29.80 14.39 16.26
C ALA A 477 -29.51 13.49 15.05
N ARG A 478 -30.00 13.89 13.87
CA ARG A 478 -29.72 13.20 12.60
C ARG A 478 -28.23 13.21 12.26
N ALA A 479 -27.56 14.36 12.39
CA ALA A 479 -26.12 14.48 12.11
C ALA A 479 -25.28 13.57 13.02
N ARG A 480 -25.62 13.51 14.33
CA ARG A 480 -24.96 12.61 15.30
C ARG A 480 -25.13 11.13 14.97
N ARG A 481 -26.26 10.74 14.37
CA ARG A 481 -26.50 9.35 13.90
C ARG A 481 -25.54 8.94 12.79
N PHE A 482 -25.14 9.87 11.92
CA PHE A 482 -24.24 9.60 10.79
C PHE A 482 -22.76 9.78 11.13
N ALA A 483 -22.44 10.65 12.10
CA ALA A 483 -21.07 11.01 12.47
C ALA A 483 -20.08 9.83 12.63
N PRO A 484 -20.43 8.68 13.25
CA PRO A 484 -19.50 7.55 13.41
C PRO A 484 -19.08 6.86 12.10
N TYR A 485 -19.76 7.17 10.99
CA TYR A 485 -19.57 6.49 9.70
C TYR A 485 -19.10 7.44 8.59
N VAL A 486 -18.77 8.68 8.94
CA VAL A 486 -18.26 9.70 8.02
C VAL A 486 -16.79 9.94 8.31
N ALA A 487 -15.92 9.57 7.37
CA ALA A 487 -14.50 9.87 7.46
C ALA A 487 -14.22 11.32 7.06
N ALA A 488 -13.24 11.93 7.70
CA ALA A 488 -12.83 13.29 7.46
C ALA A 488 -11.39 13.53 7.95
N SER A 489 -10.67 14.42 7.28
CA SER A 489 -9.36 14.88 7.75
C SER A 489 -9.43 16.06 8.70
N LEU A 490 -10.48 16.87 8.61
CA LEU A 490 -10.68 18.07 9.43
C LEU A 490 -12.09 18.14 10.03
N PRO A 491 -12.25 18.65 11.27
CA PRO A 491 -13.55 18.73 11.94
C PRO A 491 -14.59 19.58 11.18
N GLY A 492 -14.16 20.66 10.52
CA GLY A 492 -15.07 21.51 9.73
C GLY A 492 -15.73 20.74 8.60
N TYR A 493 -14.93 20.01 7.80
CA TYR A 493 -15.44 19.14 6.75
C TYR A 493 -16.35 18.04 7.31
N HIS A 494 -15.96 17.40 8.41
CA HIS A 494 -16.77 16.37 9.07
C HIS A 494 -18.16 16.88 9.45
N ARG A 495 -18.22 18.06 10.05
CA ARG A 495 -19.48 18.71 10.43
C ARG A 495 -20.35 19.02 9.22
N ASP A 496 -19.78 19.62 8.17
CA ASP A 496 -20.54 19.95 6.96
C ASP A 496 -21.10 18.70 6.27
N MET A 497 -20.30 17.63 6.17
CA MET A 497 -20.75 16.38 5.57
C MET A 497 -21.82 15.66 6.40
N THR A 498 -21.73 15.69 7.72
CA THR A 498 -22.76 15.10 8.60
C THR A 498 -24.07 15.90 8.57
N LEU A 499 -24.00 17.23 8.46
CA LEU A 499 -25.17 18.09 8.23
C LEU A 499 -25.82 17.82 6.87
N LEU A 500 -25.01 17.64 5.81
CA LEU A 500 -25.52 17.27 4.48
C LEU A 500 -26.23 15.91 4.50
N LEU A 501 -25.62 14.90 5.13
CA LEU A 501 -26.24 13.58 5.29
C LEU A 501 -27.52 13.63 6.15
N ALA A 502 -27.59 14.54 7.12
CA ALA A 502 -28.79 14.76 7.92
C ALA A 502 -30.01 15.23 7.10
N LEU A 503 -29.79 15.79 5.90
CA LEU A 503 -30.87 16.14 4.97
C LEU A 503 -31.32 14.96 4.08
N GLY A 504 -30.55 13.87 4.08
CA GLY A 504 -30.75 12.70 3.23
C GLY A 504 -32.04 11.93 3.51
N GLY A 505 -32.43 11.07 2.57
CA GLY A 505 -33.64 10.25 2.65
C GLY A 505 -33.94 9.56 1.31
N ALA A 506 -35.12 8.96 1.17
CA ALA A 506 -35.48 8.26 -0.07
C ALA A 506 -35.40 9.19 -1.29
N GLU A 507 -34.88 8.68 -2.41
CA GLU A 507 -34.80 9.43 -3.66
C GLU A 507 -36.18 9.92 -4.10
N GLY A 508 -36.28 11.19 -4.51
CA GLY A 508 -37.53 11.81 -4.97
C GLY A 508 -38.52 12.16 -3.85
N SER A 509 -38.24 11.79 -2.59
CA SER A 509 -39.06 12.23 -1.46
C SER A 509 -38.83 13.72 -1.14
N THR A 510 -39.84 14.34 -0.54
CA THR A 510 -39.79 15.73 -0.07
C THR A 510 -39.46 15.76 1.42
N ALA A 511 -38.35 16.38 1.79
CA ALA A 511 -38.04 16.70 3.17
C ALA A 511 -38.87 17.92 3.62
N VAL A 512 -39.45 17.85 4.81
CA VAL A 512 -40.10 18.99 5.46
C VAL A 512 -39.13 19.60 6.48
N LEU A 513 -38.75 20.85 6.26
CA LEU A 513 -37.75 21.54 7.06
C LEU A 513 -38.41 22.58 7.96
N SER A 514 -38.16 22.51 9.26
CA SER A 514 -38.41 23.65 10.15
C SER A 514 -37.19 24.56 10.11
N VAL A 515 -37.36 25.77 9.59
CA VAL A 515 -36.26 26.70 9.38
C VAL A 515 -36.53 28.06 10.01
N ARG A 516 -35.48 28.76 10.39
CA ARG A 516 -35.52 30.15 10.85
C ARG A 516 -34.87 31.03 9.79
N GLY A 517 -35.70 31.76 9.04
CA GLY A 517 -35.24 32.72 8.04
C GLY A 517 -35.18 34.14 8.59
N ALA A 518 -34.90 35.10 7.72
CA ALA A 518 -34.79 36.52 8.06
C ALA A 518 -36.06 37.11 8.69
N GLN A 519 -37.24 36.61 8.30
CA GLN A 519 -38.55 37.06 8.80
C GLN A 519 -39.08 36.23 9.97
N GLY A 520 -38.27 35.31 10.51
CA GLY A 520 -38.65 34.41 11.59
C GLY A 520 -38.81 32.95 11.17
N PRO A 521 -39.44 32.11 12.03
CA PRO A 521 -39.66 30.70 11.75
C PRO A 521 -40.59 30.49 10.54
N LYS A 522 -40.25 29.53 9.69
CA LYS A 522 -41.06 29.08 8.54
C LYS A 522 -40.85 27.59 8.28
N GLU A 523 -41.74 27.02 7.47
CA GLU A 523 -41.53 25.71 6.88
C GLU A 523 -40.93 25.87 5.48
N ALA A 524 -39.98 25.00 5.13
CA ALA A 524 -39.46 24.87 3.78
C ALA A 524 -39.54 23.42 3.31
N LYS A 525 -39.61 23.22 2.00
CA LYS A 525 -39.67 21.89 1.38
C LYS A 525 -38.46 21.67 0.50
N LEU A 526 -37.89 20.48 0.56
CA LEU A 526 -36.69 20.14 -0.19
C LEU A 526 -36.78 18.75 -0.82
N ILE A 527 -36.76 18.68 -2.15
CA ILE A 527 -36.83 17.43 -2.90
C ILE A 527 -35.43 16.78 -2.92
N ARG A 528 -35.39 15.49 -2.56
CA ARG A 528 -34.15 14.69 -2.51
C ARG A 528 -33.77 14.17 -3.89
N THR A 529 -33.14 15.03 -4.67
CA THR A 529 -32.69 14.75 -6.03
C THR A 529 -31.19 14.44 -6.06
N PRO A 530 -30.75 13.31 -6.65
CA PRO A 530 -29.34 13.00 -6.81
C PRO A 530 -28.65 14.08 -7.66
N ARG A 531 -27.40 14.44 -7.31
CA ARG A 531 -26.61 15.43 -8.05
C ARG A 531 -26.51 15.13 -9.55
N ALA A 532 -26.45 13.86 -9.94
CA ALA A 532 -26.36 13.44 -11.34
C ALA A 532 -27.61 13.76 -12.18
N LYS A 533 -28.75 14.03 -11.53
CA LYS A 533 -30.01 14.41 -12.19
C LYS A 533 -30.25 15.92 -12.22
N LEU A 534 -29.32 16.71 -11.67
CA LEU A 534 -29.44 18.17 -11.70
C LEU A 534 -29.06 18.72 -13.08
N PRO A 535 -29.70 19.81 -13.53
CA PRO A 535 -29.25 20.52 -14.70
C PRO A 535 -27.82 21.04 -14.50
N PRO A 536 -27.05 21.21 -15.59
CA PRO A 536 -25.76 21.88 -15.51
C PRO A 536 -25.97 23.32 -14.99
N PRO A 537 -25.02 23.86 -14.20
CA PRO A 537 -25.10 25.24 -13.75
C PRO A 537 -25.20 26.21 -14.94
N THR A 538 -26.09 27.19 -14.83
CA THR A 538 -26.26 28.26 -15.81
C THR A 538 -25.58 29.52 -15.26
N GLY A 539 -24.52 29.99 -15.93
CA GLY A 539 -23.76 31.17 -15.50
C GLY A 539 -22.49 31.35 -16.32
N ALA A 540 -22.01 32.60 -16.41
CA ALA A 540 -20.72 32.88 -17.03
C ALA A 540 -19.61 32.37 -16.11
N SER A 541 -18.73 31.53 -16.63
CA SER A 541 -17.60 30.95 -15.88
C SER A 541 -16.50 31.97 -15.57
N PHE A 542 -16.49 33.10 -16.26
CA PHE A 542 -15.62 34.24 -15.97
C PHE A 542 -16.27 35.56 -16.41
N ARG A 543 -15.86 36.67 -15.78
CA ARG A 543 -16.30 38.03 -16.11
C ARG A 543 -15.37 39.09 -15.54
N VAL A 544 -15.43 40.31 -16.10
CA VAL A 544 -14.85 41.50 -15.48
C VAL A 544 -15.90 42.16 -14.59
N MET A 545 -15.55 42.42 -13.33
CA MET A 545 -16.35 43.12 -12.33
C MET A 545 -15.96 44.59 -12.23
N GLU A 546 -16.74 45.35 -11.47
CA GLU A 546 -16.45 46.75 -11.13
C GLU A 546 -15.02 46.91 -10.58
N GLY A 547 -14.36 48.02 -10.94
CA GLY A 547 -12.97 48.28 -10.57
C GLY A 547 -11.93 47.53 -11.39
N ASN A 548 -12.30 46.98 -12.56
CA ASN A 548 -11.44 46.21 -13.47
C ASN A 548 -10.84 44.97 -12.79
N ILE A 549 -11.68 44.19 -12.08
CA ILE A 549 -11.29 42.97 -11.38
C ILE A 549 -11.89 41.78 -12.12
N GLY A 550 -11.07 40.81 -12.52
CA GLY A 550 -11.55 39.55 -13.06
C GLY A 550 -12.15 38.65 -11.99
N PHE A 551 -13.20 37.91 -12.33
CA PHE A 551 -13.75 36.85 -11.53
C PHE A 551 -13.82 35.58 -12.37
N VAL A 552 -13.42 34.46 -11.77
CA VAL A 552 -13.40 33.14 -12.40
C VAL A 552 -14.06 32.14 -11.44
N ASP A 553 -15.15 31.52 -11.87
CA ASP A 553 -15.78 30.40 -11.16
C ASP A 553 -15.19 29.09 -11.67
N LEU A 554 -14.35 28.47 -10.85
CA LEU A 554 -13.68 27.23 -11.23
C LEU A 554 -14.63 26.03 -11.30
N GLY A 555 -15.80 26.10 -10.64
CA GLY A 555 -16.83 25.07 -10.68
C GLY A 555 -17.64 25.03 -11.97
N THR A 556 -17.53 26.06 -12.81
CA THR A 556 -18.20 26.17 -14.11
C THR A 556 -17.27 26.39 -15.29
N LEU A 557 -16.04 26.87 -15.07
CA LEU A 557 -15.03 27.01 -16.11
C LEU A 557 -14.64 25.66 -16.71
N GLU A 558 -14.75 25.54 -18.03
CA GLU A 558 -14.27 24.39 -18.79
C GLU A 558 -12.83 24.58 -19.29
N VAL A 559 -12.14 23.47 -19.55
CA VAL A 559 -10.73 23.46 -19.99
C VAL A 559 -10.55 24.28 -21.28
N GLU A 560 -11.49 24.15 -22.22
CA GLU A 560 -11.47 24.81 -23.53
C GLU A 560 -11.71 26.32 -23.43
N GLN A 561 -12.33 26.78 -22.33
CA GLN A 561 -12.60 28.20 -22.09
C GLN A 561 -11.39 28.94 -21.50
N VAL A 562 -10.37 28.23 -21.00
CA VAL A 562 -9.23 28.85 -20.32
C VAL A 562 -8.49 29.89 -21.19
N PRO A 563 -8.21 29.66 -22.49
CA PRO A 563 -7.61 30.68 -23.34
C PRO A 563 -8.49 31.94 -23.49
N GLN A 564 -9.80 31.77 -23.64
CA GLN A 564 -10.75 32.88 -23.79
C GLN A 564 -10.87 33.67 -22.49
N MET A 565 -10.93 32.97 -21.35
CA MET A 565 -10.88 33.56 -20.02
C MET A 565 -9.61 34.38 -19.85
N PHE A 566 -8.45 33.83 -20.21
CA PHE A 566 -7.20 34.55 -20.12
C PHE A 566 -7.23 35.83 -20.97
N GLU A 567 -7.60 35.74 -22.25
CA GLU A 567 -7.66 36.92 -23.12
C GLU A 567 -8.61 37.99 -22.61
N ALA A 568 -9.74 37.61 -22.01
CA ALA A 568 -10.70 38.54 -21.45
C ALA A 568 -10.21 39.22 -20.14
N LEU A 569 -9.39 38.52 -19.36
CA LEU A 569 -8.98 38.96 -18.02
C LEU A 569 -7.52 39.43 -17.93
N LYS A 570 -6.70 39.26 -18.98
CA LYS A 570 -5.24 39.49 -18.92
C LYS A 570 -4.85 40.91 -18.51
N ASP A 571 -5.69 41.90 -18.82
CA ASP A 571 -5.48 43.32 -18.53
C ASP A 571 -6.24 43.81 -17.28
N THR A 572 -6.86 42.89 -16.54
CA THR A 572 -7.52 43.22 -15.27
C THR A 572 -6.49 43.50 -14.18
N ARG A 573 -6.86 44.33 -13.19
CA ARG A 573 -6.03 44.69 -12.05
C ARG A 573 -5.69 43.49 -11.15
N GLY A 574 -6.63 42.56 -11.04
CA GLY A 574 -6.51 41.35 -10.25
C GLY A 574 -7.60 40.37 -10.62
N ILE A 575 -7.39 39.09 -10.31
CA ILE A 575 -8.36 38.02 -10.55
C ILE A 575 -8.78 37.38 -9.21
N VAL A 576 -10.08 37.23 -9.01
CA VAL A 576 -10.64 36.38 -7.96
C VAL A 576 -10.97 35.02 -8.55
N PHE A 577 -10.39 33.95 -8.00
CA PHE A 577 -10.75 32.57 -8.30
C PHE A 577 -11.70 32.04 -7.23
N ASP A 578 -12.89 31.61 -7.62
CA ASP A 578 -13.81 30.91 -6.73
C ASP A 578 -13.55 29.41 -6.77
N LEU A 579 -12.93 28.89 -5.71
CA LEU A 579 -12.57 27.47 -5.54
C LEU A 579 -13.51 26.77 -4.55
N ARG A 580 -14.62 27.42 -4.18
CA ARG A 580 -15.63 26.86 -3.25
C ARG A 580 -16.53 25.82 -3.92
N ASP A 581 -16.57 25.78 -5.25
CA ASP A 581 -17.15 24.69 -6.04
C ASP A 581 -16.04 23.84 -6.67
N TYR A 582 -16.31 22.53 -6.82
CA TYR A 582 -15.32 21.58 -7.31
C TYR A 582 -14.95 21.85 -8.78
N PRO A 583 -13.66 22.02 -9.12
CA PRO A 583 -13.23 22.38 -10.46
C PRO A 583 -13.48 21.29 -11.52
N ARG A 584 -13.43 21.68 -12.80
CA ARG A 584 -13.64 20.79 -13.96
C ARG A 584 -12.33 20.40 -14.66
N GLY A 585 -11.25 20.17 -13.90
CA GLY A 585 -9.95 19.80 -14.46
C GLY A 585 -9.18 20.94 -15.11
N THR A 586 -9.50 22.20 -14.78
CA THR A 586 -8.92 23.38 -15.41
C THR A 586 -7.49 23.70 -14.98
N LEU A 587 -6.97 23.11 -13.89
CA LEU A 587 -5.61 23.37 -13.37
C LEU A 587 -4.52 23.30 -14.45
N TRP A 588 -4.52 22.26 -15.30
CA TRP A 588 -3.41 22.03 -16.25
C TRP A 588 -3.43 23.01 -17.41
N ALA A 589 -4.60 23.52 -17.77
CA ALA A 589 -4.75 24.57 -18.77
C ALA A 589 -4.48 25.96 -18.17
N LEU A 590 -4.86 26.19 -16.90
CA LEU A 590 -4.62 27.44 -16.18
C LEU A 590 -3.13 27.67 -15.92
N GLY A 591 -2.44 26.67 -15.35
CA GLY A 591 -1.08 26.79 -14.84
C GLY A 591 -0.09 27.54 -15.77
N PRO A 592 -0.01 27.21 -17.07
CA PRO A 592 0.87 27.92 -18.01
C PRO A 592 0.66 29.43 -18.08
N TYR A 593 -0.56 29.94 -17.89
CA TYR A 593 -0.84 31.38 -17.90
C TYR A 593 -0.47 32.09 -16.59
N PHE A 594 -0.27 31.35 -15.50
CA PHE A 594 -0.07 31.92 -14.16
C PHE A 594 1.31 31.61 -13.56
N ASP A 595 2.13 30.80 -14.23
CA ASP A 595 3.52 30.54 -13.82
C ASP A 595 4.41 31.79 -14.03
N VAL A 596 4.33 32.75 -13.11
CA VAL A 596 5.12 33.99 -13.10
C VAL A 596 6.42 33.89 -12.30
N LYS A 597 6.57 32.81 -11.51
CA LYS A 597 7.74 32.57 -10.64
C LYS A 597 8.77 31.62 -11.23
N GLY A 598 8.45 30.93 -12.32
CA GLY A 598 9.29 29.89 -12.90
C GLY A 598 9.09 28.55 -12.21
N SER A 599 9.31 27.49 -12.99
CA SER A 599 8.92 26.09 -12.76
C SER A 599 9.44 25.47 -11.44
N ARG A 600 8.86 25.86 -10.32
CA ARG A 600 8.99 25.13 -9.04
C ARG A 600 7.94 24.04 -8.98
N PRO A 601 8.23 22.91 -8.31
CA PRO A 601 7.18 21.97 -7.94
C PRO A 601 6.06 22.70 -7.20
N TYR A 602 4.81 22.48 -7.60
CA TYR A 602 3.66 22.94 -6.83
C TYR A 602 3.09 21.84 -5.92
N ALA A 603 3.41 20.58 -6.21
CA ALA A 603 3.07 19.44 -5.37
C ALA A 603 4.19 18.40 -5.33
N VAL A 604 4.33 17.75 -4.18
CA VAL A 604 5.20 16.58 -3.98
C VAL A 604 4.34 15.39 -3.62
N TYR A 605 4.63 14.25 -4.24
CA TYR A 605 3.90 13.01 -4.03
C TYR A 605 4.77 11.92 -3.44
N GLU A 606 4.17 11.09 -2.59
CA GLU A 606 4.75 9.83 -2.14
C GLU A 606 3.73 8.71 -2.27
N ARG A 607 4.07 7.65 -3.00
CA ARG A 607 3.17 6.52 -3.27
C ARG A 607 3.73 5.23 -2.68
N PRO A 608 2.91 4.40 -2.01
CA PRO A 608 3.35 3.11 -1.50
C PRO A 608 3.90 2.22 -2.60
N TYR A 609 5.03 1.60 -2.31
CA TYR A 609 5.73 0.70 -3.20
C TYR A 609 5.91 -0.64 -2.49
N VAL A 610 5.24 -1.68 -2.98
CA VAL A 610 5.10 -2.96 -2.26
C VAL A 610 5.56 -4.11 -3.12
N GLY A 611 6.43 -4.96 -2.61
CA GLY A 611 6.76 -6.25 -3.23
C GLY A 611 8.26 -6.52 -3.38
N GLY A 612 8.57 -7.77 -3.71
CA GLY A 612 9.92 -8.31 -3.83
C GLY A 612 10.68 -8.44 -2.50
N PRO A 613 11.95 -8.90 -2.57
CA PRO A 613 12.81 -9.21 -1.42
C PRO A 613 13.06 -8.08 -0.42
N GLN A 614 12.97 -6.83 -0.86
CA GLN A 614 13.59 -5.72 -0.15
C GLN A 614 12.65 -4.61 0.33
N HIS A 615 11.38 -4.49 -0.05
CA HIS A 615 10.65 -3.24 0.26
C HIS A 615 9.11 -3.32 0.44
N VAL A 616 8.65 -2.75 1.56
CA VAL A 616 7.52 -1.81 1.60
C VAL A 616 8.15 -0.42 1.72
N GLY A 617 8.03 0.41 0.69
CA GLY A 617 8.68 1.72 0.62
C GLY A 617 7.80 2.76 -0.07
N TRP A 618 8.42 3.84 -0.55
CA TRP A 618 7.72 4.96 -1.17
C TRP A 618 8.40 5.37 -2.48
N VAL A 619 7.60 5.59 -3.52
CA VAL A 619 8.03 6.23 -4.78
C VAL A 619 7.70 7.71 -4.67
N LYS A 620 8.70 8.56 -4.83
CA LYS A 620 8.53 10.02 -4.82
C LYS A 620 8.44 10.57 -6.24
N SER A 621 7.51 11.50 -6.44
CA SER A 621 7.40 12.27 -7.68
C SER A 621 6.98 13.71 -7.36
N VAL A 622 7.07 14.59 -8.34
CA VAL A 622 6.68 15.99 -8.21
C VAL A 622 5.87 16.42 -9.41
N ASP A 623 4.95 17.36 -9.19
CA ASP A 623 4.34 18.10 -10.27
C ASP A 623 4.95 19.49 -10.35
N ALA A 624 5.32 19.90 -11.56
CA ALA A 624 5.74 21.25 -11.88
C ALA A 624 5.03 21.72 -13.14
N LEU A 625 4.88 23.03 -13.29
CA LEU A 625 4.34 23.62 -14.50
C LEU A 625 5.38 23.57 -15.61
N ALA A 626 4.97 23.08 -16.78
CA ALA A 626 5.82 23.08 -17.96
C ALA A 626 6.08 24.52 -18.42
N GLU A 627 7.33 24.85 -18.69
CA GLU A 627 7.70 26.12 -19.30
C GLU A 627 7.14 26.16 -20.73
N LYS A 628 6.10 26.96 -20.93
CA LYS A 628 5.52 27.26 -22.24
C LYS A 628 5.69 28.74 -22.54
N GLY A 629 5.92 29.08 -23.80
CA GLY A 629 5.90 30.46 -24.32
C GLY A 629 4.51 31.12 -24.29
N THR A 630 3.66 30.72 -23.35
CA THR A 630 2.32 31.24 -23.13
C THR A 630 2.40 32.60 -22.45
N PRO A 631 1.59 33.59 -22.85
CA PRO A 631 1.49 34.86 -22.14
C PRO A 631 1.16 34.65 -20.66
N LYS A 632 1.72 35.49 -19.79
CA LYS A 632 1.58 35.35 -18.33
C LYS A 632 0.74 36.47 -17.73
N TYR A 633 -0.22 36.11 -16.89
CA TYR A 633 -0.96 37.07 -16.08
C TYR A 633 -0.08 37.51 -14.90
N ARG A 634 0.21 38.82 -14.81
CA ARG A 634 1.09 39.39 -13.77
C ARG A 634 0.34 40.19 -12.71
N GLY A 635 -0.98 40.29 -12.82
CA GLY A 635 -1.81 40.91 -11.79
C GLY A 635 -1.91 40.05 -10.53
N ARG A 636 -2.45 40.63 -9.46
CA ARG A 636 -2.64 39.90 -8.19
C ARG A 636 -3.79 38.92 -8.28
N THR A 637 -3.69 37.83 -7.54
CA THR A 637 -4.76 36.83 -7.45
C THR A 637 -5.25 36.67 -6.01
N VAL A 638 -6.56 36.44 -5.86
CA VAL A 638 -7.21 36.07 -4.60
C VAL A 638 -8.02 34.82 -4.86
N THR A 639 -7.95 33.81 -3.99
CA THR A 639 -8.69 32.56 -4.16
C THR A 639 -9.63 32.35 -2.98
N LEU A 640 -10.93 32.20 -3.26
CA LEU A 640 -11.94 31.90 -2.26
C LEU A 640 -11.94 30.41 -1.96
N ILE A 641 -11.76 30.04 -0.69
CA ILE A 641 -11.71 28.64 -0.24
C ILE A 641 -12.62 28.40 0.95
N ASP A 642 -13.13 27.18 1.07
CA ASP A 642 -13.75 26.67 2.28
C ASP A 642 -13.65 25.14 2.33
N SER A 643 -14.29 24.53 3.33
CA SER A 643 -14.32 23.09 3.57
C SER A 643 -14.78 22.28 2.35
N ARG A 644 -15.52 22.85 1.40
CA ARG A 644 -15.96 22.15 0.19
C ARG A 644 -14.81 21.82 -0.77
N ALA A 645 -13.74 22.61 -0.73
CA ALA A 645 -12.56 22.37 -1.53
C ALA A 645 -11.84 21.12 -1.01
N ILE A 646 -11.79 20.08 -1.84
CA ILE A 646 -11.15 18.79 -1.57
C ILE A 646 -10.47 18.31 -2.85
N SER A 647 -9.46 17.45 -2.74
CA SER A 647 -8.87 16.72 -3.87
C SER A 647 -8.37 17.66 -4.96
N GLN A 648 -8.87 17.55 -6.20
CA GLN A 648 -8.52 18.44 -7.31
C GLN A 648 -8.68 19.92 -6.97
N SER A 649 -9.63 20.28 -6.09
CA SER A 649 -9.77 21.67 -5.64
C SER A 649 -8.52 22.10 -4.88
N GLU A 650 -8.07 21.30 -3.91
CA GLU A 650 -6.85 21.60 -3.16
C GLU A 650 -5.61 21.57 -4.05
N HIS A 651 -5.57 20.67 -5.03
CA HIS A 651 -4.50 20.64 -6.03
C HIS A 651 -4.44 21.92 -6.87
N THR A 652 -5.60 22.45 -7.25
CA THR A 652 -5.73 23.74 -7.93
C THR A 652 -5.22 24.89 -7.07
N GLY A 653 -5.53 24.86 -5.76
CA GLY A 653 -4.99 25.84 -4.83
C GLY A 653 -3.47 25.73 -4.65
N LEU A 654 -2.90 24.53 -4.53
CA LEU A 654 -1.44 24.33 -4.51
C LEU A 654 -0.76 24.96 -5.73
N MET A 655 -1.32 24.75 -6.92
CA MET A 655 -0.82 25.35 -8.15
C MET A 655 -0.93 26.89 -8.11
N LEU A 656 -2.07 27.45 -7.72
CA LEU A 656 -2.25 28.91 -7.66
C LEU A 656 -1.36 29.57 -6.58
N GLU A 657 -1.12 28.90 -5.46
CA GLU A 657 -0.17 29.32 -4.42
C GLU A 657 1.24 29.37 -5.01
N ALA A 658 1.70 28.28 -5.62
CA ALA A 658 3.07 28.17 -6.14
C ALA A 658 3.33 29.06 -7.36
N ALA A 659 2.36 29.18 -8.27
CA ALA A 659 2.51 29.87 -9.54
C ALA A 659 2.26 31.39 -9.42
N ALA A 660 1.20 31.77 -8.69
CA ALA A 660 0.64 33.13 -8.73
C ALA A 660 0.67 33.88 -7.39
N ASP A 661 1.19 33.29 -6.30
CA ASP A 661 1.13 33.89 -4.94
C ASP A 661 -0.29 34.29 -4.53
N THR A 662 -1.28 33.47 -4.87
CA THR A 662 -2.68 33.81 -4.56
C THR A 662 -2.91 34.00 -3.06
N VAL A 663 -3.69 35.01 -2.70
CA VAL A 663 -4.16 35.19 -1.34
C VAL A 663 -5.42 34.36 -1.13
N PHE A 664 -5.32 33.25 -0.41
CA PHE A 664 -6.49 32.53 0.11
C PHE A 664 -7.33 33.35 1.10
N VAL A 665 -8.63 33.47 0.82
CA VAL A 665 -9.65 34.09 1.68
C VAL A 665 -10.74 33.07 1.95
N GLY A 666 -11.12 32.89 3.22
CA GLY A 666 -12.20 31.97 3.58
C GLY A 666 -11.88 31.14 4.82
N SER A 667 -12.19 29.84 4.78
CA SER A 667 -11.80 28.88 5.82
C SER A 667 -10.89 27.79 5.26
N ALA A 668 -10.26 27.00 6.15
CA ALA A 668 -9.49 25.83 5.73
C ALA A 668 -10.32 24.89 4.85
N THR A 669 -9.66 24.29 3.87
CA THR A 669 -10.23 23.30 2.95
C THR A 669 -10.43 21.95 3.65
N ALA A 670 -10.79 20.89 2.92
CA ALA A 670 -11.05 19.58 3.52
C ALA A 670 -9.80 18.92 4.14
N GLY A 671 -8.60 19.27 3.65
CA GLY A 671 -7.33 18.67 4.05
C GLY A 671 -7.21 17.24 3.54
N THR A 672 -7.67 16.97 2.31
CA THR A 672 -7.72 15.63 1.75
C THR A 672 -7.43 15.64 0.24
N ASN A 673 -6.20 15.26 -0.10
CA ASN A 673 -5.75 15.19 -1.49
C ASN A 673 -4.93 13.92 -1.74
N GLY A 674 -4.82 13.55 -3.01
CA GLY A 674 -4.23 12.29 -3.46
C GLY A 674 -5.23 11.45 -4.23
N ASP A 675 -4.71 10.70 -5.20
CA ASP A 675 -5.56 9.89 -6.07
C ASP A 675 -6.16 8.71 -5.32
N VAL A 676 -7.48 8.59 -5.45
CA VAL A 676 -8.25 7.52 -4.83
C VAL A 676 -8.02 6.22 -5.58
N THR A 677 -7.82 5.14 -4.82
CA THR A 677 -7.91 3.76 -5.32
C THR A 677 -8.99 3.01 -4.56
N GLN A 678 -9.28 1.78 -4.97
CA GLN A 678 -10.34 0.98 -4.37
C GLN A 678 -10.00 -0.50 -4.23
N ALA A 679 -10.52 -1.06 -3.14
CA ALA A 679 -10.50 -2.48 -2.83
C ALA A 679 -11.93 -3.04 -2.86
N VAL A 680 -12.06 -4.31 -3.27
CA VAL A 680 -13.33 -5.03 -3.33
C VAL A 680 -13.45 -5.91 -2.09
N LEU A 681 -14.57 -5.78 -1.37
CA LEU A 681 -14.87 -6.51 -0.15
C LEU A 681 -16.14 -7.37 -0.35
N PRO A 682 -16.24 -8.53 0.34
CA PRO A 682 -17.42 -9.38 0.32
C PRO A 682 -18.76 -8.65 0.53
N GLY A 683 -19.81 -9.12 -0.15
CA GLY A 683 -21.14 -8.49 -0.13
C GLY A 683 -21.32 -7.37 -1.17
N GLY A 684 -20.46 -7.30 -2.19
CA GLY A 684 -20.53 -6.25 -3.20
C GLY A 684 -20.15 -4.87 -2.66
N VAL A 685 -19.27 -4.83 -1.66
CA VAL A 685 -18.84 -3.59 -1.02
C VAL A 685 -17.54 -3.11 -1.66
N THR A 686 -17.51 -1.86 -2.12
CA THR A 686 -16.30 -1.22 -2.63
C THR A 686 -15.75 -0.26 -1.59
N PHE A 687 -14.52 -0.47 -1.14
CA PHE A 687 -13.81 0.40 -0.21
C PHE A 687 -12.87 1.35 -0.96
N TYR A 688 -13.12 2.65 -0.84
CA TYR A 688 -12.30 3.71 -1.42
C TYR A 688 -11.32 4.25 -0.38
N PHE A 689 -10.10 4.56 -0.78
CA PHE A 689 -9.11 5.22 0.06
C PHE A 689 -8.05 5.96 -0.77
N THR A 690 -7.33 6.88 -0.15
CA THR A 690 -6.24 7.62 -0.81
C THR A 690 -5.01 6.73 -1.00
N GLY A 691 -4.59 6.55 -2.26
CA GLY A 691 -3.46 5.67 -2.64
C GLY A 691 -2.13 6.39 -2.84
N GLN A 692 -2.10 7.72 -2.79
CA GLN A 692 -0.87 8.52 -2.92
C GLN A 692 -0.92 9.77 -2.05
N GLN A 693 0.18 10.08 -1.37
CA GLN A 693 0.32 11.30 -0.60
C GLN A 693 0.44 12.52 -1.50
N VAL A 694 -0.08 13.67 -1.06
CA VAL A 694 0.16 14.98 -1.67
C VAL A 694 0.59 15.97 -0.60
N ARG A 695 1.69 16.66 -0.86
CA ARG A 695 2.24 17.75 -0.05
C ARG A 695 2.35 19.01 -0.91
N HIS A 696 2.49 20.16 -0.26
CA HIS A 696 2.88 21.39 -0.95
C HIS A 696 4.21 21.17 -1.68
N GLY A 697 4.47 21.97 -2.71
CA GLY A 697 5.71 21.91 -3.49
C GLY A 697 7.01 22.09 -2.68
N ASP A 698 6.92 22.72 -1.51
CA ASP A 698 8.02 22.89 -0.54
C ASP A 698 8.10 21.77 0.51
N GLY A 699 7.23 20.77 0.44
CA GLY A 699 7.16 19.64 1.36
C GLY A 699 6.23 19.83 2.56
N ARG A 700 5.61 21.00 2.76
CA ARG A 700 4.62 21.20 3.83
C ARG A 700 3.45 20.21 3.68
N GLN A 701 2.94 19.77 4.83
CA GLN A 701 1.80 18.84 4.89
C GLN A 701 0.50 19.52 4.46
N LEU A 702 -0.24 18.87 3.55
CA LEU A 702 -1.61 19.26 3.17
C LEU A 702 -2.67 18.41 3.89
N GLN A 703 -2.49 17.08 3.92
CA GLN A 703 -3.42 16.15 4.57
C GLN A 703 -3.64 16.53 6.04
N ARG A 704 -4.90 16.56 6.52
CA ARG A 704 -5.28 17.00 7.88
C ARG A 704 -4.92 18.45 8.24
N LYS A 705 -4.56 19.28 7.26
CA LYS A 705 -4.38 20.74 7.44
C LYS A 705 -5.21 21.55 6.46
N GLY A 706 -5.31 21.06 5.22
CA GLY A 706 -5.90 21.80 4.11
C GLY A 706 -5.03 22.97 3.67
N LEU A 707 -5.49 23.68 2.65
CA LEU A 707 -5.02 25.02 2.35
C LEU A 707 -5.54 25.94 3.45
N GLU A 708 -4.62 26.58 4.15
CA GLU A 708 -4.94 27.49 5.23
C GLU A 708 -5.21 28.89 4.66
N PRO A 709 -6.30 29.57 5.07
CA PRO A 709 -6.60 30.90 4.56
C PRO A 709 -5.60 31.92 5.12
N HIS A 710 -5.06 32.77 4.24
CA HIS A 710 -4.30 33.95 4.69
C HIS A 710 -5.21 34.98 5.37
N VAL A 711 -6.47 35.04 4.94
CA VAL A 711 -7.53 35.85 5.56
C VAL A 711 -8.68 34.94 5.96
N LEU A 712 -8.73 34.58 7.25
CA LEU A 712 -9.82 33.81 7.81
C LEU A 712 -11.11 34.64 7.75
N LEU A 713 -12.10 34.15 7.02
CA LEU A 713 -13.42 34.75 6.90
C LEU A 713 -14.47 33.67 6.61
N ARG A 714 -15.58 33.71 7.33
CA ARG A 714 -16.72 32.83 7.09
C ARG A 714 -17.96 33.67 6.80
N PRO A 715 -18.92 33.16 5.99
CA PRO A 715 -20.17 33.86 5.79
C PRO A 715 -20.93 33.98 7.11
N THR A 716 -21.55 35.12 7.34
CA THR A 716 -22.46 35.36 8.46
C THR A 716 -23.90 35.08 8.05
N VAL A 717 -24.74 34.68 9.02
CA VAL A 717 -26.19 34.53 8.79
C VAL A 717 -26.79 35.83 8.25
N ALA A 718 -26.42 36.97 8.84
CA ALA A 718 -26.91 38.28 8.41
C ALA A 718 -26.46 38.63 6.98
N GLY A 719 -25.21 38.36 6.62
CA GLY A 719 -24.70 38.57 5.27
C GLY A 719 -25.43 37.72 4.24
N LEU A 720 -25.61 36.43 4.52
CA LEU A 720 -26.35 35.51 3.64
C LEU A 720 -27.82 35.93 3.47
N GLN A 721 -28.49 36.31 4.56
CA GLN A 721 -29.88 36.78 4.52
C GLN A 721 -30.03 38.11 3.76
N ALA A 722 -28.99 38.93 3.74
CA ALA A 722 -28.91 40.16 2.95
C ALA A 722 -28.47 39.92 1.49
N GLY A 723 -28.26 38.66 1.07
CA GLY A 723 -27.82 38.30 -0.29
C GLY A 723 -26.36 38.68 -0.58
N ARG A 724 -25.54 38.90 0.45
CA ARG A 724 -24.13 39.27 0.31
C ARG A 724 -23.22 38.06 0.24
N ASP A 725 -22.17 38.19 -0.56
CA ASP A 725 -21.02 37.27 -0.55
C ASP A 725 -19.83 37.98 0.11
N GLU A 726 -19.76 37.89 1.44
CA GLU A 726 -18.76 38.59 2.25
C GLU A 726 -17.32 38.19 1.89
N LEU A 727 -17.13 36.95 1.39
CA LEU A 727 -15.82 36.47 0.94
C LEU A 727 -15.43 37.14 -0.38
N LEU A 728 -16.35 37.23 -1.34
CA LEU A 728 -16.12 37.94 -2.61
C LEU A 728 -15.92 39.45 -2.38
N GLU A 729 -16.74 40.07 -1.54
CA GLU A 729 -16.57 41.48 -1.15
C GLU A 729 -15.18 41.73 -0.56
N ARG A 730 -14.72 40.84 0.33
CA ARG A 730 -13.38 40.93 0.90
C ARG A 730 -12.28 40.76 -0.14
N ALA A 731 -12.44 39.82 -1.07
CA ALA A 731 -11.49 39.62 -2.16
C ALA A 731 -11.37 40.85 -3.05
N VAL A 732 -12.50 41.45 -3.43
CA VAL A 732 -12.54 42.71 -4.18
C VAL A 732 -11.82 43.82 -3.41
N GLN A 733 -12.10 44.00 -2.11
CA GLN A 733 -11.40 45.00 -1.28
C GLN A 733 -9.87 44.82 -1.28
N LEU A 734 -9.39 43.57 -1.17
CA LEU A 734 -7.95 43.29 -1.21
C LEU A 734 -7.35 43.65 -2.57
N LEU A 735 -8.08 43.42 -3.66
CA LEU A 735 -7.66 43.76 -5.01
C LEU A 735 -7.82 45.25 -5.36
N SER A 736 -8.66 46.00 -4.64
CA SER A 736 -8.85 47.45 -4.82
C SER A 736 -7.80 48.31 -4.09
N LYS A 737 -7.15 47.79 -3.04
CA LYS A 737 -6.06 48.50 -2.37
C LYS A 737 -4.80 48.53 -3.23
N GLU A 738 -4.12 49.67 -3.32
CA GLU A 738 -2.78 49.74 -3.94
C GLU A 738 -1.86 48.71 -3.27
N PRO A 739 -0.97 48.05 -4.02
CA PRO A 739 0.02 47.17 -3.41
C PRO A 739 0.80 47.96 -2.37
N ALA A 740 0.87 47.46 -1.13
CA ALA A 740 1.83 47.98 -0.18
C ALA A 740 3.20 47.93 -0.89
N GLN A 741 3.86 49.09 -1.02
CA GLN A 741 5.26 49.10 -1.45
C GLN A 741 5.97 48.11 -0.55
N LYS A 742 6.46 47.00 -1.13
CA LYS A 742 7.45 46.19 -0.45
C LYS A 742 8.60 47.15 -0.22
N ASN A 743 8.71 47.69 1.00
CA ASN A 743 9.91 48.36 1.43
C ASN A 743 11.04 47.41 1.08
N ALA A 744 11.86 47.82 0.11
CA ALA A 744 13.14 47.21 -0.13
C ALA A 744 13.86 47.33 1.22
N ALA A 745 13.84 46.24 1.99
CA ALA A 745 14.68 46.11 3.16
C ALA A 745 16.10 46.11 2.61
N SER A 746 16.69 47.29 2.71
CA SER A 746 18.09 47.61 2.53
C SER A 746 18.97 46.62 3.27
N ASN A 747 20.00 46.11 2.58
CA ASN A 747 21.35 45.82 3.06
C ASN A 747 21.52 45.53 4.57
N ARG A 748 21.76 44.26 4.92
CA ARG A 748 23.07 43.76 5.40
C ARG A 748 23.04 42.25 5.61
#